data_AF-A0A016SHS4-F1
#
_entry.id   AF-A0A016SHS4-F1
#
_cell.length_a   1.000
_cell.length_b   1.000
_cell.length_c   1.000
_cell.angle_alpha   90.00
_cell.angle_beta   90.00
_cell.angle_gamma   90.00
#
_symmetry.space_group_name_H-M   'P 1'
#
loop_
_entity.id
_entity.type
_entity.pdbx_description
1 polymer ?
#
loop_
_entity_poly.entity_id
_entity_poly.type
_entity_poly.pdbx_seq_one_letter_code
_entity_poly.pdbx_strand_id
1 'polypeptide(L)'
;MLLVDTYEKKIEQDEDLKRRIAQSRPHKKLTSKRVYLDLLRKDDVLSHGAVTNEFLIKCHLEALGIESSKKKDIHLDSDRRLPLYAYTHDTFSLLLVPMIKEKKEALGSMGNDAALACLSDFSPLLFSYCQQLFAQVTNPPIDPFREQIVMSLRCPVGPESNLLEPNEELDSRLILEQPVLSLVDIEVIKRTMYKGWRSKTIDTTFPVRYGVKGLVPGLDRICCEACTAALDGYQILVLSDRAASKDNVPISSLLAVGAIHQCLIRHRLRMKVAIIVESGEAKVVHDFCVLLGFGADAICPYMVFETMYRLRHLGLLDKELNDDMVFQGYRQGVERGIFKVMAKMGISTLHSYKHAQIFEIVGLAKEVVDMCFKNTVSRLGGATFEILAAEALKRHRAAFPAAANADKHVFGDSRVLVASGTYHWRAGGEKHINEPEAIAKLQAATRTNNAKTFHEYSRISNLQQRWCTLRGQLEIKTSNKLEIPMDQVEPASEIVKRFVTGAMSFGSISWEAHTTLAIAMNRIGAKSNTGEGGEKPERYASNQDANNNLRSAIKQVASARFGVTSSYLANADELQIKMAQGAKPGEGGELPGHKVTKDIADTRKSTAGVGLISPPPHHDIYSIEDLAQLIYDLKCANPEARVSVKLVSEAGVGIIASGVVKGNADHVTISGHDGGTGASSWTGIKHAGLPWELGVAETHQVLTMNNLRSRVILQADGQIRTGRDVMIAALLGADEFGMSTAPLIVLGCTMMRKCHLNTCPVGIATQDPVLRAKFEGKPEHVVNFMFMVAEEVRYFLARLGLRTLSEAIGRTDLLYANPNPVNKKATMLEFGSILKNVHHMFPNVSTKGGTVKQTIELGELEQEILKRLDKVFSNSGEHLVISRKTITNLDRAFGTRISYEISKRFGEEGLNGTRSIKILLDGSAGQSFCAFLAKGVTVELEGDANDYVGKCLSGGTVIVYPPKKAAYKSEENSIIGNVALYGATSGDCWFRGVAGERFAVRNSGCIAVVEAVGDHACEYMTGGRVIVLGPIGRNFAAAMSGGIAFLFNQGDPFTHRINVATVDLDPPSEDDLVFIRDRIKKFVELTGSELGQHILDNWQTEHAKIIKVFPRDYKRVLLEQEEERKRIAEQKAAKEKVCSNVHKCVDPHGYFSSLVSPSFCTQWV
;
A
#
# COMPACT_ATOMS: atom_id res chain seq x y z
N MET A 1 -6.60 2.10 -30.55
CA MET A 1 -8.00 2.14 -31.04
C MET A 1 -8.03 1.46 -32.39
N LEU A 2 -9.12 0.79 -32.72
CA LEU A 2 -9.36 0.23 -34.05
C LEU A 2 -10.73 0.73 -34.49
N LEU A 3 -10.83 1.31 -35.68
CA LEU A 3 -12.09 1.82 -36.21
C LEU A 3 -12.42 1.08 -37.49
N VAL A 4 -13.66 0.59 -37.59
CA VAL A 4 -14.22 0.09 -38.84
C VAL A 4 -15.11 1.18 -39.41
N ASP A 5 -14.67 1.81 -40.50
CA ASP A 5 -15.49 2.74 -41.26
C ASP A 5 -16.34 1.91 -42.25
N THR A 6 -17.63 1.78 -41.95
CA THR A 6 -18.56 0.96 -42.74
C THR A 6 -18.97 1.62 -44.05
N TYR A 7 -18.83 2.95 -44.17
CA TYR A 7 -19.12 3.68 -45.39
C TYR A 7 -17.94 3.57 -46.37
N GLU A 8 -16.73 3.83 -45.88
CA GLU A 8 -15.49 3.71 -46.66
C GLU A 8 -15.02 2.25 -46.80
N LYS A 9 -15.67 1.31 -46.10
CA LYS A 9 -15.35 -0.14 -46.07
C LYS A 9 -13.87 -0.41 -45.75
N LYS A 10 -13.32 0.35 -44.79
CA LYS A 10 -11.92 0.25 -44.38
C LYS A 10 -11.77 0.05 -42.88
N ILE A 11 -10.68 -0.59 -42.51
CA ILE A 11 -10.24 -0.73 -41.12
C ILE A 11 -9.13 0.30 -40.92
N GLU A 12 -9.37 1.32 -40.10
CA GLU A 12 -8.35 2.28 -39.70
C GLU A 12 -7.68 1.81 -38.41
N GLN A 13 -6.35 1.72 -38.46
CA GLN A 13 -5.52 1.43 -37.30
C GLN A 13 -5.40 2.66 -36.40
N ASP A 14 -4.90 2.47 -35.18
CA ASP A 14 -4.81 3.51 -34.16
C ASP A 14 -4.04 4.76 -34.63
N GLU A 15 -2.90 4.55 -35.31
CA GLU A 15 -2.05 5.65 -35.78
C GLU A 15 -2.71 6.47 -36.89
N ASP A 16 -3.36 5.80 -37.85
CA ASP A 16 -4.05 6.46 -38.97
C ASP A 16 -5.20 7.33 -38.45
N LEU A 17 -6.00 6.78 -37.53
CA LEU A 17 -7.10 7.48 -36.88
C LEU A 17 -6.59 8.71 -36.11
N LYS A 18 -5.56 8.54 -35.28
CA LYS A 18 -4.96 9.64 -34.51
C LYS A 18 -4.39 10.72 -35.41
N ARG A 19 -3.71 10.33 -36.50
CA ARG A 19 -3.13 11.27 -37.48
C ARG A 19 -4.22 12.09 -38.17
N ARG A 20 -5.29 11.43 -38.62
CA ARG A 20 -6.45 12.10 -39.24
C ARG A 20 -7.12 13.11 -38.30
N ILE A 21 -7.37 12.71 -37.04
CA ILE A 21 -7.96 13.60 -36.04
C ILE A 21 -7.02 14.77 -35.73
N ALA A 22 -5.72 14.51 -35.54
CA ALA A 22 -4.74 15.56 -35.28
C ALA A 22 -4.57 16.55 -36.45
N GLN A 23 -4.84 16.13 -37.69
CA GLN A 23 -4.82 17.00 -38.86
C GLN A 23 -6.16 17.74 -39.08
N SER A 24 -7.25 17.28 -38.47
CA SER A 24 -8.59 17.89 -38.64
C SER A 24 -8.72 19.30 -38.04
N ARG A 25 -7.77 19.72 -37.18
CA ARG A 25 -7.80 21.01 -36.47
C ARG A 25 -6.41 21.64 -36.40
N PRO A 26 -6.30 22.98 -36.42
CA PRO A 26 -5.02 23.68 -36.32
C PRO A 26 -4.53 23.72 -34.85
N HIS A 27 -4.16 22.58 -34.27
CA HIS A 27 -3.81 22.48 -32.85
C HIS A 27 -2.74 23.49 -32.40
N LYS A 28 -1.72 23.77 -33.23
CA LYS A 28 -0.69 24.78 -32.92
C LYS A 28 -1.28 26.19 -32.70
N LYS A 29 -2.33 26.55 -33.43
CA LYS A 29 -3.04 27.82 -33.27
C LYS A 29 -3.92 27.79 -32.01
N LEU A 30 -4.62 26.68 -31.78
CA LEU A 30 -5.47 26.49 -30.59
C LEU A 30 -4.67 26.64 -29.27
N THR A 31 -3.41 26.19 -29.23
CA THR A 31 -2.57 26.26 -28.03
C THR A 31 -1.82 27.58 -27.84
N SER A 32 -1.94 28.53 -28.77
CA SER A 32 -1.14 29.77 -28.78
C SER A 32 -1.46 30.76 -27.66
N LYS A 33 -2.66 30.65 -27.06
CA LYS A 33 -3.11 31.53 -25.98
C LYS A 33 -2.88 30.99 -24.56
N ARG A 34 -2.24 29.83 -24.42
CA ARG A 34 -1.84 29.28 -23.10
C ARG A 34 -1.01 30.29 -22.31
N VAL A 35 -1.32 30.43 -21.03
CA VAL A 35 -0.54 31.23 -20.09
C VAL A 35 0.27 30.27 -19.22
N TYR A 36 1.54 30.57 -18.98
CA TYR A 36 2.41 29.79 -18.09
C TYR A 36 2.88 30.68 -16.95
N LEU A 37 3.15 30.10 -15.79
CA LEU A 37 3.61 30.84 -14.63
C LEU A 37 4.92 31.59 -14.89
N ASP A 38 5.82 31.04 -15.72
CA ASP A 38 7.06 31.72 -16.13
C ASP A 38 6.82 33.00 -16.94
N LEU A 39 5.72 33.08 -17.69
CA LEU A 39 5.35 34.32 -18.38
C LEU A 39 4.89 35.37 -17.39
N LEU A 40 4.10 34.97 -16.38
CA LEU A 40 3.69 35.88 -15.30
C LEU A 40 4.90 36.38 -14.51
N ARG A 41 5.87 35.49 -14.19
CA ARG A 41 7.11 35.87 -13.52
C ARG A 41 7.93 36.87 -14.34
N LYS A 42 8.09 36.64 -15.65
CA LYS A 42 8.83 37.56 -16.53
C LYS A 42 8.19 38.95 -16.58
N ASP A 43 6.87 39.01 -16.72
CA ASP A 43 6.10 40.26 -16.74
C ASP A 43 6.21 41.02 -15.41
N ASP A 44 6.11 40.30 -14.28
CA ASP A 44 6.26 40.87 -12.94
C ASP A 44 7.68 41.42 -12.70
N VAL A 45 8.73 40.69 -13.12
CA VAL A 45 10.12 41.15 -13.01
C VAL A 45 10.36 42.43 -13.80
N LEU A 46 9.76 42.56 -14.99
CA LEU A 46 9.85 43.79 -15.79
C LEU A 46 9.13 44.98 -15.13
N SER A 47 8.08 44.71 -14.37
CA SER A 47 7.23 45.75 -13.76
C SER A 47 7.67 46.14 -12.34
N HIS A 48 8.17 45.19 -11.55
CA HIS A 48 8.42 45.33 -10.11
C HIS A 48 9.84 44.94 -9.68
N GLY A 49 10.67 44.43 -10.61
CA GLY A 49 12.01 43.91 -10.29
C GLY A 49 12.01 42.47 -9.77
N ALA A 50 13.18 41.84 -9.74
CA ALA A 50 13.33 40.48 -9.26
C ALA A 50 13.30 40.41 -7.72
N VAL A 51 12.50 39.48 -7.18
CA VAL A 51 12.42 39.18 -5.75
C VAL A 51 12.75 37.71 -5.49
N THR A 52 13.35 37.41 -4.35
CA THR A 52 13.69 36.05 -3.92
C THR A 52 12.78 35.60 -2.78
N ASN A 53 12.67 34.28 -2.56
CA ASN A 53 11.96 33.74 -1.39
C ASN A 53 12.54 34.30 -0.10
N GLU A 54 13.87 34.34 0.02
CA GLU A 54 14.59 34.87 1.18
C GLU A 54 14.21 36.34 1.47
N PHE A 55 14.20 37.19 0.44
CA PHE A 55 13.83 38.60 0.60
C PHE A 55 12.39 38.76 1.07
N LEU A 56 11.44 38.03 0.46
CA LEU A 56 10.03 38.10 0.84
C LEU A 56 9.79 37.61 2.28
N ILE A 57 10.47 36.53 2.69
CA ILE A 57 10.41 36.01 4.05
C ILE A 57 10.92 37.07 5.03
N LYS A 58 12.12 37.60 4.78
CA LYS A 58 12.75 38.58 5.65
C LYS A 58 11.89 39.83 5.82
N CYS A 59 11.41 40.42 4.72
CA CYS A 59 10.54 41.60 4.78
C CYS A 59 9.25 41.34 5.55
N HIS A 60 8.65 40.15 5.41
CA HIS A 60 7.45 39.80 6.14
C HIS A 60 7.71 39.60 7.64
N LEU A 61 8.77 38.88 8.00
CA LEU A 61 9.15 38.67 9.41
C LEU A 61 9.56 39.99 10.09
N GLU A 62 10.20 40.91 9.36
CA GLU A 62 10.49 42.27 9.82
C GLU A 62 9.21 43.08 10.06
N ALA A 63 8.24 43.02 9.14
CA ALA A 63 6.95 43.68 9.32
C ALA A 63 6.16 43.15 10.53
N LEU A 64 6.33 41.87 10.88
CA LEU A 64 5.74 41.26 12.07
C LEU A 64 6.55 41.51 13.35
N GLY A 65 7.74 42.12 13.26
CA GLY A 65 8.63 42.34 14.39
C GLY A 65 9.30 41.08 14.93
N ILE A 66 9.32 39.99 14.16
CA ILE A 66 9.94 38.71 14.51
C ILE A 66 11.46 38.75 14.21
N GLU A 67 11.87 39.35 13.10
CA GLU A 67 13.28 39.68 12.84
C GLU A 67 13.41 41.21 12.84
N SER A 68 14.05 41.83 13.84
CA SER A 68 14.41 43.27 13.72
C SER A 68 15.92 43.43 13.84
N SER A 69 16.49 44.41 13.16
CA SER A 69 17.92 44.74 13.23
C SER A 69 18.45 44.99 14.65
N LYS A 70 17.57 45.20 15.63
CA LYS A 70 17.90 45.41 17.05
C LYS A 70 17.71 44.18 17.95
N LYS A 71 17.04 43.12 17.47
CA LYS A 71 16.80 41.86 18.21
C LYS A 71 16.99 40.68 17.26
N LYS A 72 18.10 39.94 17.42
CA LYS A 72 18.16 38.56 16.90
C LYS A 72 17.16 37.75 17.70
N ASP A 73 16.06 37.35 17.07
CA ASP A 73 15.13 36.44 17.71
C ASP A 73 15.76 35.05 17.72
N ILE A 74 16.25 34.66 18.90
CA ILE A 74 17.08 33.46 19.10
C ILE A 74 16.21 32.21 19.32
N HIS A 75 14.88 32.36 19.39
CA HIS A 75 14.00 31.25 19.75
C HIS A 75 12.80 31.14 18.80
N LEU A 76 12.62 29.95 18.21
CA LEU A 76 11.53 29.67 17.28
C LEU A 76 10.13 29.88 17.91
N ASP A 77 10.07 29.69 19.22
CA ASP A 77 8.87 29.62 20.05
C ASP A 77 8.21 31.00 20.33
N SER A 78 8.88 32.08 19.95
CA SER A 78 8.35 33.45 19.90
C SER A 78 7.23 33.65 18.87
N ASP A 79 7.22 32.85 17.79
CA ASP A 79 6.25 32.97 16.70
C ASP A 79 4.94 32.28 17.06
N ARG A 80 3.97 33.09 17.50
CA ARG A 80 2.65 32.63 17.95
C ARG A 80 1.80 32.03 16.84
N ARG A 81 2.18 32.18 15.57
CA ARG A 81 1.49 31.54 14.44
C ARG A 81 1.75 30.02 14.41
N LEU A 82 2.88 29.55 14.95
CA LEU A 82 3.20 28.12 15.01
C LEU A 82 2.16 27.31 15.83
N PRO A 83 1.88 27.63 17.11
CA PRO A 83 0.83 26.95 17.85
C PRO A 83 -0.58 27.21 17.28
N LEU A 84 -0.82 28.38 16.69
CA LEU A 84 -2.10 28.70 16.02
C LEU A 84 -2.43 27.70 14.91
N TYR A 85 -1.44 27.37 14.07
CA TYR A 85 -1.55 26.43 12.96
C TYR A 85 -1.13 24.99 13.30
N ALA A 86 -1.06 24.66 14.60
CA ALA A 86 -0.76 23.34 15.13
C ALA A 86 0.59 22.76 14.65
N TYR A 87 1.62 23.59 14.51
CA TYR A 87 2.99 23.12 14.34
C TYR A 87 3.56 22.63 15.67
N THR A 88 4.27 21.50 15.61
CA THR A 88 4.88 20.85 16.76
C THR A 88 6.32 20.42 16.44
N HIS A 89 7.09 20.03 17.45
CA HIS A 89 8.42 19.44 17.22
C HIS A 89 8.39 18.23 16.26
N ASP A 90 7.37 17.37 16.37
CA ASP A 90 7.19 16.22 15.49
C ASP A 90 6.92 16.67 14.04
N THR A 91 6.22 17.78 13.85
CA THR A 91 6.00 18.35 12.51
C THR A 91 7.33 18.64 11.79
N PHE A 92 8.31 19.20 12.49
CA PHE A 92 9.59 19.54 11.89
C PHE A 92 10.49 18.31 11.73
N SER A 93 10.77 17.62 12.84
CA SER A 93 11.78 16.56 12.92
C SER A 93 11.36 15.26 12.22
N LEU A 94 10.07 14.89 12.30
CA LEU A 94 9.56 13.64 11.75
C LEU A 94 9.03 13.79 10.32
N LEU A 95 8.48 14.96 9.98
CA LEU A 95 7.75 15.15 8.72
C LEU A 95 8.47 16.08 7.74
N LEU A 96 8.63 17.36 8.09
CA LEU A 96 9.09 18.38 7.14
C LEU A 96 10.58 18.26 6.79
N VAL A 97 11.47 18.15 7.77
CA VAL A 97 12.92 18.08 7.53
C VAL A 97 13.27 16.83 6.70
N PRO A 98 12.79 15.61 7.05
CA PRO A 98 13.00 14.44 6.19
C PRO A 98 12.41 14.63 4.80
N MET A 99 11.21 15.22 4.67
CA MET A 99 10.58 15.44 3.36
C MET A 99 11.40 16.35 2.45
N ILE A 100 11.98 17.41 3.01
CA ILE A 100 12.82 18.36 2.27
C ILE A 100 14.14 17.71 1.84
N LYS A 101 14.82 17.00 2.77
CA LYS A 101 16.12 16.38 2.49
C LYS A 101 16.01 15.20 1.53
N GLU A 102 15.05 14.32 1.79
CA GLU A 102 14.89 13.05 1.05
C GLU A 102 14.00 13.20 -0.19
N LYS A 103 13.36 14.36 -0.39
CA LYS A 103 12.40 14.63 -1.48
C LYS A 103 11.27 13.59 -1.55
N LYS A 104 10.88 13.06 -0.38
CA LYS A 104 9.81 12.06 -0.18
C LYS A 104 9.36 12.10 1.28
N GLU A 105 8.11 11.75 1.55
CA GLU A 105 7.63 11.64 2.94
C GLU A 105 8.39 10.59 3.75
N ALA A 106 8.52 10.82 5.06
CA ALA A 106 9.15 9.87 5.97
C ALA A 106 8.32 8.60 6.15
N LEU A 107 9.01 7.48 6.35
CA LEU A 107 8.40 6.22 6.76
C LEU A 107 8.16 6.19 8.27
N GLY A 108 7.12 5.47 8.65
CA GLY A 108 6.76 5.09 10.00
C GLY A 108 6.47 3.60 10.10
N SER A 109 6.01 3.16 11.27
CA SER A 109 5.60 1.78 11.50
C SER A 109 4.54 1.67 12.61
N MET A 110 3.96 0.47 12.77
CA MET A 110 2.74 0.18 13.54
C MET A 110 1.48 0.84 12.94
N GLY A 111 0.32 0.61 13.55
CA GLY A 111 -0.96 1.14 13.10
C GLY A 111 -1.29 2.51 13.70
N ASN A 112 -2.35 3.13 13.19
CA ASN A 112 -2.93 4.31 13.82
C ASN A 112 -3.84 3.91 14.97
N ASP A 113 -3.30 4.00 16.18
CA ASP A 113 -4.01 3.73 17.43
C ASP A 113 -4.33 5.00 18.22
N ALA A 114 -4.10 6.19 17.63
CA ALA A 114 -4.48 7.46 18.22
C ALA A 114 -6.01 7.66 18.11
N ALA A 115 -6.56 8.57 18.92
CA ALA A 115 -7.98 8.88 18.84
C ALA A 115 -8.39 9.40 17.45
N LEU A 116 -9.56 8.94 16.97
CA LEU A 116 -10.21 9.49 15.79
C LEU A 116 -10.42 11.00 15.97
N ALA A 117 -10.39 11.77 14.87
CA ALA A 117 -10.52 13.22 14.96
C ALA A 117 -11.81 13.67 15.68
N CYS A 118 -12.90 12.94 15.47
CA CYS A 118 -14.18 13.13 16.13
C CYS A 118 -14.25 12.67 17.59
N LEU A 119 -13.19 12.05 18.10
CA LEU A 119 -13.05 11.61 19.49
C LEU A 119 -11.84 12.24 20.21
N SER A 120 -11.01 13.02 19.50
CA SER A 120 -9.84 13.67 20.08
C SER A 120 -10.19 14.93 20.87
N ASP A 121 -9.63 15.11 22.06
CA ASP A 121 -9.73 16.36 22.84
C ASP A 121 -8.61 17.38 22.50
N PHE A 122 -7.69 17.01 21.62
CA PHE A 122 -6.53 17.81 21.22
C PHE A 122 -6.82 18.72 20.01
N SER A 123 -8.08 18.87 19.62
CA SER A 123 -8.54 19.81 18.60
C SER A 123 -7.77 19.68 17.27
N PRO A 124 -7.84 18.49 16.63
CA PRO A 124 -7.13 18.22 15.39
C PRO A 124 -7.56 19.18 14.28
N LEU A 125 -6.68 19.38 13.30
CA LEU A 125 -7.03 20.16 12.11
C LEU A 125 -8.10 19.42 11.30
N LEU A 126 -8.90 20.18 10.54
CA LEU A 126 -10.06 19.63 9.83
C LEU A 126 -9.68 18.54 8.82
N PHE A 127 -8.47 18.61 8.26
CA PHE A 127 -7.91 17.58 7.39
C PHE A 127 -8.02 16.17 7.99
N SER A 128 -7.83 16.02 9.31
CA SER A 128 -7.87 14.71 9.98
C SER A 128 -9.26 14.04 9.98
N TYR A 129 -10.33 14.77 9.66
CA TYR A 129 -11.67 14.20 9.51
C TYR A 129 -11.87 13.54 8.13
N CYS A 130 -11.02 13.85 7.14
CA CYS A 130 -11.10 13.32 5.78
C CYS A 130 -10.17 12.12 5.63
N GLN A 131 -10.71 10.94 5.34
CA GLN A 131 -9.94 9.72 5.13
C GLN A 131 -9.89 9.40 3.64
N GLN A 132 -8.69 9.15 3.11
CA GLN A 132 -8.45 8.84 1.70
C GLN A 132 -9.14 7.52 1.33
N LEU A 133 -9.96 7.57 0.28
CA LEU A 133 -10.48 6.37 -0.38
C LEU A 133 -9.42 5.77 -1.31
N PHE A 134 -9.57 4.50 -1.64
CA PHE A 134 -8.63 3.76 -2.47
C PHE A 134 -9.36 2.72 -3.30
N ALA A 135 -8.71 2.24 -4.35
CA ALA A 135 -9.25 1.20 -5.18
C ALA A 135 -8.97 -0.17 -4.55
N GLN A 136 -9.98 -1.02 -4.52
CA GLN A 136 -9.83 -2.44 -4.21
C GLN A 136 -10.82 -3.24 -5.06
N VAL A 137 -10.31 -4.25 -5.77
CA VAL A 137 -11.07 -5.18 -6.63
C VAL A 137 -11.68 -4.54 -7.88
N THR A 138 -12.54 -3.53 -7.76
CA THR A 138 -13.32 -2.95 -8.89
C THR A 138 -12.45 -2.36 -9.99
N ASN A 139 -11.30 -1.82 -9.60
CA ASN A 139 -10.27 -1.26 -10.44
C ASN A 139 -8.94 -1.33 -9.67
N PRO A 140 -7.78 -1.26 -10.35
CA PRO A 140 -6.50 -1.33 -9.69
C PRO A 140 -5.97 0.06 -9.28
N PRO A 141 -5.15 0.15 -8.21
CA PRO A 141 -4.23 1.26 -8.03
C PRO A 141 -3.11 1.22 -9.09
N ILE A 142 -2.37 2.32 -9.25
CA ILE A 142 -1.23 2.46 -10.18
C ILE A 142 0.08 2.47 -9.37
N ASP A 143 1.23 2.05 -9.92
CA ASP A 143 2.51 2.42 -9.31
C ASP A 143 2.92 3.84 -9.71
N PRO A 144 2.91 4.80 -8.76
CA PRO A 144 3.12 6.21 -9.08
C PRO A 144 4.55 6.58 -9.50
N PHE A 145 5.50 5.64 -9.38
CA PHE A 145 6.92 5.89 -9.63
C PHE A 145 7.42 5.08 -10.83
N ARG A 146 6.96 3.83 -10.99
CA ARG A 146 7.39 2.93 -12.08
C ARG A 146 6.58 3.15 -13.33
N GLU A 147 5.34 3.57 -13.17
CA GLU A 147 4.43 3.91 -14.26
C GLU A 147 4.22 5.44 -14.34
N GLN A 148 5.15 6.24 -13.81
CA GLN A 148 5.03 7.71 -13.81
C GLN A 148 4.82 8.29 -15.22
N ILE A 149 5.26 7.59 -16.27
CA ILE A 149 5.06 7.98 -17.67
C ILE A 149 3.58 8.21 -18.05
N VAL A 150 2.63 7.61 -17.33
CA VAL A 150 1.19 7.82 -17.57
C VAL A 150 0.57 8.85 -16.61
N MET A 151 1.32 9.35 -15.63
CA MET A 151 0.81 10.26 -14.61
C MET A 151 1.17 11.73 -14.88
N SER A 152 0.33 12.67 -14.43
CA SER A 152 0.65 14.09 -14.53
C SER A 152 0.00 14.93 -13.42
N LEU A 153 0.80 15.84 -12.83
CA LEU A 153 0.28 16.93 -11.98
C LEU A 153 0.02 18.21 -12.77
N ARG A 154 0.37 18.25 -14.06
CA ARG A 154 0.15 19.44 -14.90
C ARG A 154 -1.35 19.66 -15.06
N CYS A 155 -1.81 20.85 -14.72
CA CYS A 155 -3.22 21.18 -14.75
C CYS A 155 -3.45 22.58 -15.36
N PRO A 156 -4.40 22.72 -16.30
CA PRO A 156 -4.95 24.03 -16.63
C PRO A 156 -5.82 24.53 -15.47
N VAL A 157 -5.70 25.82 -15.11
CA VAL A 157 -6.46 26.47 -14.04
C VAL A 157 -7.00 27.81 -14.53
N GLY A 158 -8.08 28.27 -13.89
CA GLY A 158 -8.76 29.51 -14.27
C GLY A 158 -9.95 29.26 -15.20
N PRO A 159 -10.44 30.33 -15.88
CA PRO A 159 -11.66 30.29 -16.68
C PRO A 159 -11.70 29.15 -17.69
N GLU A 160 -12.85 28.51 -17.83
CA GLU A 160 -13.13 27.47 -18.81
C GLU A 160 -14.11 27.97 -19.87
N SER A 161 -13.74 27.82 -21.14
CA SER A 161 -14.62 28.15 -22.28
C SER A 161 -15.50 26.95 -22.66
N ASN A 162 -16.39 27.13 -23.64
CA ASN A 162 -17.36 26.14 -24.08
C ASN A 162 -16.68 24.91 -24.73
N LEU A 163 -16.70 23.76 -24.03
CA LEU A 163 -16.11 22.50 -24.52
C LEU A 163 -16.65 22.04 -25.88
N LEU A 164 -17.87 22.44 -26.24
CA LEU A 164 -18.51 22.06 -27.50
C LEU A 164 -17.93 22.80 -28.71
N GLU A 165 -17.18 23.89 -28.49
CA GLU A 165 -16.65 24.75 -29.55
C GLU A 165 -15.11 24.75 -29.54
N PRO A 166 -14.45 24.02 -30.45
CA PRO A 166 -12.98 23.93 -30.48
C PRO A 166 -12.33 25.23 -30.99
N ASN A 167 -12.19 26.22 -30.11
CA ASN A 167 -11.59 27.53 -30.40
C ASN A 167 -10.33 27.80 -29.53
N GLU A 168 -9.65 28.93 -29.74
CA GLU A 168 -8.43 29.30 -28.98
C GLU A 168 -8.72 29.67 -27.51
N GLU A 169 -9.95 30.05 -27.19
CA GLU A 169 -10.33 30.44 -25.83
C GLU A 169 -10.35 29.25 -24.88
N LEU A 170 -10.65 28.05 -25.38
CA LEU A 170 -10.56 26.80 -24.61
C LEU A 170 -9.21 26.59 -23.93
N ASP A 171 -8.13 27.02 -24.58
CA ASP A 171 -6.76 26.83 -24.10
C ASP A 171 -6.15 28.11 -23.52
N SER A 172 -6.95 29.18 -23.39
CA SER A 172 -6.55 30.46 -22.79
C SER A 172 -6.55 30.37 -21.26
N ARG A 173 -5.90 29.35 -20.71
CA ARG A 173 -5.85 29.01 -19.28
C ARG A 173 -4.42 29.14 -18.74
N LEU A 174 -4.31 29.31 -17.43
CA LEU A 174 -3.02 29.24 -16.74
C LEU A 174 -2.64 27.77 -16.59
N ILE A 175 -1.55 27.36 -17.22
CA ILE A 175 -1.01 26.01 -17.12
C ILE A 175 0.00 25.97 -15.98
N LEU A 176 -0.34 25.25 -14.91
CA LEU A 176 0.57 24.95 -13.82
C LEU A 176 1.18 23.57 -14.05
N GLU A 177 2.49 23.46 -13.90
CA GLU A 177 3.18 22.16 -13.96
C GLU A 177 2.88 21.29 -12.74
N GLN A 178 2.60 21.92 -11.59
CA GLN A 178 2.17 21.26 -10.37
C GLN A 178 1.48 22.24 -9.40
N PRO A 179 0.80 21.77 -8.34
CA PRO A 179 -0.03 22.64 -7.49
C PRO A 179 0.71 23.33 -6.35
N VAL A 180 1.99 23.04 -6.09
CA VAL A 180 2.76 23.65 -4.98
C VAL A 180 3.40 24.95 -5.45
N LEU A 181 3.06 26.07 -4.81
CA LEU A 181 3.54 27.40 -5.14
C LEU A 181 4.58 27.91 -4.14
N SER A 182 5.60 28.61 -4.63
CA SER A 182 6.54 29.37 -3.79
C SER A 182 5.95 30.69 -3.31
N LEU A 183 6.68 31.41 -2.45
CA LEU A 183 6.29 32.77 -2.02
C LEU A 183 6.39 33.78 -3.17
N VAL A 184 7.36 33.59 -4.06
CA VAL A 184 7.49 34.40 -5.28
C VAL A 184 6.28 34.17 -6.19
N ASP A 185 5.86 32.91 -6.36
CA ASP A 185 4.72 32.57 -7.22
C ASP A 185 3.43 33.21 -6.78
N ILE A 186 3.13 33.16 -5.48
CA ILE A 186 1.89 33.75 -4.96
C ILE A 186 1.92 35.28 -5.06
N GLU A 187 3.07 35.92 -4.89
CA GLU A 187 3.20 37.37 -5.01
C GLU A 187 3.02 37.83 -6.46
N VAL A 188 3.64 37.13 -7.41
CA VAL A 188 3.45 37.34 -8.86
C VAL A 188 1.97 37.19 -9.24
N ILE A 189 1.30 36.16 -8.73
CA ILE A 189 -0.13 35.92 -8.98
C ILE A 189 -1.00 37.03 -8.41
N LYS A 190 -0.68 37.55 -7.22
CA LYS A 190 -1.41 38.65 -6.58
C LYS A 190 -1.32 39.97 -7.35
N ARG A 191 -0.19 40.21 -8.02
CA ARG A 191 0.09 41.44 -8.77
C ARG A 191 -0.21 41.36 -10.27
N THR A 192 -0.51 40.17 -10.77
CA THR A 192 -0.60 39.95 -12.22
C THR A 192 -1.66 40.83 -12.88
N MET A 193 -1.27 41.44 -14.01
CA MET A 193 -2.13 42.12 -14.97
C MET A 193 -1.93 41.55 -16.40
N TYR A 194 -1.16 40.45 -16.51
CA TYR A 194 -0.69 39.90 -17.77
C TYR A 194 -1.86 39.50 -18.66
N LYS A 195 -1.95 40.08 -19.86
CA LYS A 195 -3.05 39.87 -20.81
C LYS A 195 -4.45 40.02 -20.17
N GLY A 196 -4.60 40.94 -19.21
CA GLY A 196 -5.87 41.21 -18.53
C GLY A 196 -6.27 40.17 -17.46
N TRP A 197 -5.38 39.23 -17.12
CA TRP A 197 -5.57 38.37 -15.95
C TRP A 197 -5.45 39.21 -14.68
N ARG A 198 -6.39 39.05 -13.76
CA ARG A 198 -6.40 39.70 -12.45
C ARG A 198 -6.75 38.70 -11.36
N SER A 199 -6.19 38.93 -10.17
CA SER A 199 -6.51 38.14 -8.98
C SER A 199 -7.17 38.99 -7.91
N LYS A 200 -8.03 38.34 -7.10
CA LYS A 200 -8.65 38.93 -5.91
C LYS A 200 -8.21 38.14 -4.68
N THR A 201 -7.52 38.80 -3.77
CA THR A 201 -7.23 38.24 -2.44
C THR A 201 -8.45 38.36 -1.55
N ILE A 202 -8.88 37.24 -0.97
CA ILE A 202 -9.98 37.12 -0.01
C ILE A 202 -9.37 36.73 1.33
N ASP A 203 -9.58 37.57 2.33
CA ASP A 203 -9.16 37.32 3.71
C ASP A 203 -10.02 36.22 4.32
N THR A 204 -9.41 35.08 4.68
CA THR A 204 -10.08 33.93 5.31
C THR A 204 -9.96 33.95 6.83
N THR A 205 -10.17 35.11 7.46
CA THR A 205 -10.23 35.24 8.92
C THR A 205 -11.58 35.81 9.40
N PHE A 206 -11.86 35.66 10.70
CA PHE A 206 -12.97 36.34 11.36
C PHE A 206 -12.55 36.94 12.72
N PRO A 207 -13.18 38.05 13.16
CA PRO A 207 -12.80 38.69 14.43
C PRO A 207 -13.05 37.83 15.66
N VAL A 208 -12.06 37.75 16.57
CA VAL A 208 -12.11 36.99 17.83
C VAL A 208 -13.29 37.39 18.71
N ARG A 209 -13.67 38.68 18.70
CA ARG A 209 -14.77 39.24 19.49
C ARG A 209 -16.13 38.58 19.24
N TYR A 210 -16.32 37.95 18.08
CA TYR A 210 -17.57 37.23 17.77
C TYR A 210 -17.62 35.82 18.35
N GLY A 211 -16.50 35.34 18.92
CA GLY A 211 -16.39 34.01 19.50
C GLY A 211 -16.85 32.92 18.53
N VAL A 212 -17.48 31.88 19.07
CA VAL A 212 -17.93 30.70 18.32
C VAL A 212 -18.89 31.08 17.18
N LYS A 213 -19.71 32.12 17.37
CA LYS A 213 -20.69 32.59 16.39
C LYS A 213 -20.06 33.29 15.19
N GLY A 214 -18.75 33.56 15.21
CA GLY A 214 -18.05 34.26 14.13
C GLY A 214 -17.79 33.41 12.88
N LEU A 215 -17.72 32.08 13.00
CA LEU A 215 -17.31 31.21 11.90
C LEU A 215 -18.30 31.23 10.72
N VAL A 216 -19.59 30.98 10.97
CA VAL A 216 -20.60 30.88 9.91
C VAL A 216 -20.76 32.20 9.14
N PRO A 217 -20.93 33.38 9.79
CA PRO A 217 -20.93 34.66 9.09
C PRO A 217 -19.61 34.95 8.34
N GLY A 218 -18.48 34.47 8.88
CA GLY A 218 -17.19 34.54 8.19
C GLY A 218 -17.17 33.75 6.89
N LEU A 219 -17.74 32.54 6.88
CA LEU A 219 -17.91 31.72 5.68
C LEU A 219 -18.85 32.38 4.67
N ASP A 220 -19.99 32.92 5.13
CA ASP A 220 -20.92 33.62 4.25
C ASP A 220 -20.29 34.85 3.58
N ARG A 221 -19.50 35.61 4.35
CA ARG A 221 -18.75 36.77 3.84
C ARG A 221 -17.80 36.37 2.71
N ILE A 222 -16.92 35.39 2.93
CA ILE A 222 -15.93 34.99 1.91
C ILE A 222 -16.61 34.37 0.67
N CYS A 223 -17.74 33.67 0.84
CA CYS A 223 -18.56 33.18 -0.26
C CYS A 223 -19.14 34.32 -1.11
N CYS A 224 -19.67 35.36 -0.47
CA CYS A 224 -20.18 36.54 -1.17
C CYS A 224 -19.07 37.27 -1.92
N GLU A 225 -17.93 37.54 -1.26
CA GLU A 225 -16.77 38.19 -1.88
C GLU A 225 -16.26 37.41 -3.10
N ALA A 226 -16.20 36.08 -3.02
CA ALA A 226 -15.80 35.22 -4.12
C ALA A 226 -16.77 35.29 -5.31
N CYS A 227 -18.09 35.27 -5.05
CA CYS A 227 -19.10 35.38 -6.11
C CYS A 227 -19.04 36.74 -6.80
N THR A 228 -18.92 37.83 -6.04
CA THR A 228 -18.77 39.18 -6.57
C THR A 228 -17.51 39.29 -7.43
N ALA A 229 -16.37 38.80 -6.94
CA ALA A 229 -15.13 38.81 -7.72
C ALA A 229 -15.24 38.02 -9.04
N ALA A 230 -15.91 36.87 -9.03
CA ALA A 230 -16.16 36.10 -10.25
C ALA A 230 -17.09 36.83 -11.25
N LEU A 231 -18.04 37.63 -10.75
CA LEU A 231 -18.92 38.47 -11.58
C LEU A 231 -18.18 39.70 -12.14
N ASP A 232 -17.26 40.29 -11.37
CA ASP A 232 -16.42 41.43 -11.77
C ASP A 232 -15.29 41.05 -12.76
N GLY A 233 -15.24 39.78 -13.17
CA GLY A 233 -14.31 39.27 -14.17
C GLY A 233 -12.89 39.04 -13.66
N TYR A 234 -12.72 38.80 -12.35
CA TYR A 234 -11.47 38.24 -11.85
C TYR A 234 -11.35 36.78 -12.28
N GLN A 235 -10.16 36.37 -12.69
CA GLN A 235 -9.88 35.00 -13.14
C GLN A 235 -9.25 34.14 -12.04
N ILE A 236 -8.71 34.75 -10.98
CA ILE A 236 -8.04 34.06 -9.88
C ILE A 236 -8.57 34.60 -8.55
N LEU A 237 -8.95 33.71 -7.65
CA LEU A 237 -9.26 34.01 -6.25
C LEU A 237 -8.10 33.46 -5.39
N VAL A 238 -7.48 34.33 -4.60
CA VAL A 238 -6.44 33.95 -3.63
C VAL A 238 -7.04 33.96 -2.24
N LEU A 239 -7.26 32.79 -1.66
CA LEU A 239 -7.76 32.63 -0.29
C LEU A 239 -6.57 32.69 0.66
N SER A 240 -6.52 33.70 1.53
CA SER A 240 -5.34 33.95 2.38
C SER A 240 -5.69 34.08 3.86
N ASP A 241 -4.99 33.31 4.70
CA ASP A 241 -5.08 33.40 6.16
C ASP A 241 -3.97 34.29 6.79
N ARG A 242 -3.22 35.06 5.98
CA ARG A 242 -2.15 35.95 6.47
C ARG A 242 -2.61 37.02 7.45
N ALA A 243 -3.90 37.38 7.47
CA ALA A 243 -4.46 38.36 8.39
C ALA A 243 -4.67 37.81 9.83
N ALA A 244 -4.39 36.53 10.07
CA ALA A 244 -4.49 35.90 11.38
C ALA A 244 -3.58 36.61 12.39
N SER A 245 -4.16 36.99 13.52
CA SER A 245 -3.51 37.84 14.51
C SER A 245 -4.12 37.65 15.90
N LYS A 246 -3.70 38.44 16.89
CA LYS A 246 -4.35 38.47 18.21
C LYS A 246 -5.85 38.82 18.14
N ASP A 247 -6.28 39.52 17.09
CA ASP A 247 -7.66 40.03 16.94
C ASP A 247 -8.48 39.23 15.92
N ASN A 248 -7.83 38.41 15.08
CA ASN A 248 -8.45 37.65 14.00
C ASN A 248 -8.12 36.15 14.09
N VAL A 249 -9.16 35.31 14.07
CA VAL A 249 -9.04 33.85 14.02
C VAL A 249 -9.05 33.39 12.57
N PRO A 250 -8.12 32.53 12.14
CA PRO A 250 -8.17 31.94 10.80
C PRO A 250 -9.37 31.00 10.67
N ILE A 251 -10.15 31.17 9.60
CA ILE A 251 -11.07 30.14 9.11
C ILE A 251 -10.18 29.02 8.55
N SER A 252 -10.51 27.77 8.87
CA SER A 252 -9.75 26.65 8.29
C SER A 252 -9.75 26.75 6.77
N SER A 253 -8.56 26.66 6.17
CA SER A 253 -8.34 26.69 4.73
C SER A 253 -9.24 25.70 3.99
N LEU A 254 -9.50 24.53 4.57
CA LEU A 254 -10.40 23.53 4.02
C LEU A 254 -11.88 23.96 4.05
N LEU A 255 -12.35 24.59 5.13
CA LEU A 255 -13.71 25.15 5.18
C LEU A 255 -13.86 26.28 4.17
N ALA A 256 -12.87 27.16 4.08
CA ALA A 256 -12.89 28.27 3.15
C ALA A 256 -12.96 27.81 1.69
N VAL A 257 -12.09 26.86 1.30
CA VAL A 257 -12.10 26.25 -0.03
C VAL A 257 -13.43 25.56 -0.28
N GLY A 258 -13.87 24.68 0.61
CA GLY A 258 -15.11 23.91 0.45
C GLY A 258 -16.34 24.82 0.29
N ALA A 259 -16.52 25.79 1.19
CA ALA A 259 -17.66 26.71 1.16
C ALA A 259 -17.67 27.57 -0.11
N ILE A 260 -16.53 28.18 -0.48
CA ILE A 260 -16.43 29.01 -1.69
C ILE A 260 -16.65 28.16 -2.93
N HIS A 261 -16.04 26.98 -3.00
CA HIS A 261 -16.17 26.08 -4.12
C HIS A 261 -17.64 25.67 -4.35
N GLN A 262 -18.34 25.22 -3.30
CA GLN A 262 -19.76 24.85 -3.37
C GLN A 262 -20.66 26.05 -3.66
N CYS A 263 -20.34 27.23 -3.13
CA CYS A 263 -21.07 28.45 -3.44
C CYS A 263 -20.96 28.82 -4.93
N LEU A 264 -19.74 28.83 -5.48
CA LEU A 264 -19.49 29.10 -6.89
C LEU A 264 -20.15 28.06 -7.81
N ILE A 265 -20.20 26.78 -7.43
CA ILE A 265 -20.95 25.76 -8.19
C ILE A 265 -22.44 26.08 -8.20
N ARG A 266 -23.05 26.35 -7.04
CA ARG A 266 -24.48 26.66 -6.92
C ARG A 266 -24.87 27.87 -7.79
N HIS A 267 -24.00 28.86 -7.88
CA HIS A 267 -24.21 30.06 -8.71
C HIS A 267 -23.71 29.92 -10.15
N ARG A 268 -23.21 28.75 -10.57
CA ARG A 268 -22.63 28.51 -11.92
C ARG A 268 -21.46 29.45 -12.27
N LEU A 269 -20.68 29.83 -11.26
CA LEU A 269 -19.52 30.71 -11.37
C LEU A 269 -18.19 29.95 -11.24
N ARG A 270 -18.18 28.68 -10.83
CA ARG A 270 -16.93 27.93 -10.58
C ARG A 270 -16.01 27.85 -11.81
N MET A 271 -16.58 27.73 -13.01
CA MET A 271 -15.84 27.70 -14.27
C MET A 271 -15.20 29.05 -14.64
N LYS A 272 -15.49 30.15 -13.93
CA LYS A 272 -14.94 31.48 -14.25
C LYS A 272 -13.63 31.79 -13.54
N VAL A 273 -13.24 31.02 -12.54
CA VAL A 273 -12.13 31.37 -11.63
C VAL A 273 -11.22 30.19 -11.31
N ALA A 274 -9.96 30.47 -11.02
CA ALA A 274 -9.08 29.60 -10.25
C ALA A 274 -9.22 29.91 -8.75
N ILE A 275 -9.08 28.92 -7.88
CA ILE A 275 -9.03 29.06 -6.42
C ILE A 275 -7.63 28.67 -5.95
N ILE A 276 -6.83 29.64 -5.52
CA ILE A 276 -5.48 29.44 -5.02
C ILE A 276 -5.47 29.69 -3.52
N VAL A 277 -4.82 28.82 -2.76
CA VAL A 277 -4.79 28.87 -1.29
C VAL A 277 -3.42 29.32 -0.82
N GLU A 278 -3.35 30.42 -0.07
CA GLU A 278 -2.17 30.83 0.68
C GLU A 278 -2.46 30.60 2.16
N SER A 279 -1.91 29.53 2.74
CA SER A 279 -2.29 29.11 4.09
C SER A 279 -1.13 28.71 4.97
N GLY A 280 -1.26 29.06 6.25
CA GLY A 280 -0.39 28.57 7.32
C GLY A 280 -0.77 27.18 7.84
N GLU A 281 -1.96 26.65 7.53
CA GLU A 281 -2.38 25.32 7.99
C GLU A 281 -1.73 24.18 7.20
N ALA A 282 -1.62 24.33 5.88
CA ALA A 282 -1.16 23.29 4.95
C ALA A 282 0.34 23.03 5.10
N LYS A 283 0.71 21.78 5.42
CA LYS A 283 2.10 21.42 5.70
C LYS A 283 2.48 20.00 5.29
N VAL A 284 1.56 19.05 5.28
CA VAL A 284 1.82 17.65 4.89
C VAL A 284 1.06 17.25 3.63
N VAL A 285 1.50 16.17 2.98
CA VAL A 285 0.92 15.65 1.71
C VAL A 285 -0.61 15.53 1.77
N HIS A 286 -1.15 15.04 2.89
CA HIS A 286 -2.58 14.86 3.06
C HIS A 286 -3.35 16.18 2.95
N ASP A 287 -2.86 17.27 3.56
CA ASP A 287 -3.50 18.58 3.53
C ASP A 287 -3.68 19.07 2.08
N PHE A 288 -2.64 18.90 1.24
CA PHE A 288 -2.68 19.25 -0.18
C PHE A 288 -3.71 18.41 -0.92
N CYS A 289 -3.71 17.09 -0.72
CA CYS A 289 -4.64 16.19 -1.39
C CYS A 289 -6.09 16.54 -1.06
N VAL A 290 -6.37 16.86 0.20
CA VAL A 290 -7.71 17.25 0.65
C VAL A 290 -8.10 18.60 0.04
N LEU A 291 -7.25 19.63 0.09
CA LEU A 291 -7.54 20.93 -0.54
C LEU A 291 -7.82 20.80 -2.05
N LEU A 292 -6.99 20.03 -2.77
CA LEU A 292 -7.15 19.78 -4.20
C LEU A 292 -8.44 19.00 -4.49
N GLY A 293 -8.71 17.94 -3.72
CA GLY A 293 -9.91 17.11 -3.86
C GLY A 293 -11.21 17.85 -3.55
N PHE A 294 -11.15 18.92 -2.76
CA PHE A 294 -12.29 19.81 -2.48
C PHE A 294 -12.32 21.09 -3.31
N GLY A 295 -11.39 21.24 -4.26
CA GLY A 295 -11.53 22.19 -5.38
C GLY A 295 -10.54 23.34 -5.43
N ALA A 296 -9.47 23.32 -4.62
CA ALA A 296 -8.32 24.19 -4.81
C ALA A 296 -7.58 23.86 -6.13
N ASP A 297 -7.03 24.89 -6.77
CA ASP A 297 -6.25 24.79 -7.99
C ASP A 297 -4.74 24.74 -7.71
N ALA A 298 -4.27 25.45 -6.68
CA ALA A 298 -2.89 25.47 -6.23
C ALA A 298 -2.78 25.96 -4.78
N ILE A 299 -1.67 25.64 -4.10
CA ILE A 299 -1.46 25.91 -2.67
C ILE A 299 -0.05 26.47 -2.42
N CYS A 300 0.04 27.59 -1.69
CA CYS A 300 1.26 28.18 -1.14
C CYS A 300 1.29 27.97 0.39
N PRO A 301 2.10 27.01 0.90
CA PRO A 301 2.21 26.71 2.33
C PRO A 301 3.20 27.66 3.03
N TYR A 302 2.90 28.96 3.08
CA TYR A 302 3.89 29.98 3.43
C TYR A 302 4.57 29.76 4.80
N MET A 303 3.84 29.23 5.79
CA MET A 303 4.39 28.96 7.12
C MET A 303 5.50 27.91 7.11
N VAL A 304 5.48 26.95 6.17
CA VAL A 304 6.57 25.97 6.03
C VAL A 304 7.87 26.69 5.66
N PHE A 305 7.82 27.58 4.66
CA PHE A 305 9.01 28.28 4.17
C PHE A 305 9.56 29.28 5.19
N GLU A 306 8.70 30.09 5.80
CA GLU A 306 9.09 31.03 6.85
C GLU A 306 9.72 30.30 8.06
N THR A 307 9.19 29.12 8.43
CA THR A 307 9.73 28.36 9.55
C THR A 307 11.07 27.70 9.24
N MET A 308 11.23 27.13 8.04
CA MET A 308 12.51 26.54 7.63
C MET A 308 13.61 27.59 7.52
N TYR A 309 13.30 28.78 7.03
CA TYR A 309 14.22 29.94 7.03
C TYR A 309 14.73 30.25 8.44
N ARG A 310 13.83 30.29 9.44
CA ARG A 310 14.20 30.53 10.84
C ARG A 310 15.07 29.39 11.41
N LEU A 311 14.70 28.13 11.18
CA LEU A 311 15.50 26.98 11.62
C LEU A 311 16.92 26.98 11.01
N ARG A 312 17.05 27.41 9.75
CA ARG A 312 18.33 27.61 9.08
C ARG A 312 19.17 28.69 9.79
N HIS A 313 18.58 29.84 10.07
CA HIS A 313 19.26 30.95 10.76
C HIS A 313 19.64 30.64 12.22
N LEU A 314 18.92 29.71 12.86
CA LEU A 314 19.26 29.15 14.17
C LEU A 314 20.38 28.09 14.13
N GLY A 315 20.83 27.68 12.94
CA GLY A 315 21.85 26.64 12.77
C GLY A 315 21.37 25.22 13.09
N LEU A 316 20.05 24.97 13.06
CA LEU A 316 19.44 23.67 13.32
C LEU A 316 19.27 22.80 12.07
N LEU A 317 19.53 23.37 10.89
CA LEU A 317 19.55 22.69 9.60
C LEU A 317 20.96 22.69 9.02
N ASP A 318 21.19 21.82 8.02
CA ASP A 318 22.49 21.70 7.37
C ASP A 318 22.88 23.03 6.72
N LYS A 319 24.15 23.43 6.86
CA LYS A 319 24.66 24.73 6.38
C LYS A 319 24.56 24.91 4.86
N GLU A 320 24.45 23.81 4.12
CA GLU A 320 24.36 23.79 2.66
C GLU A 320 22.94 24.09 2.16
N LEU A 321 21.92 23.97 3.00
CA LEU A 321 20.54 24.25 2.62
C LEU A 321 20.33 25.77 2.53
N ASN A 322 19.87 26.25 1.36
CA ASN A 322 19.31 27.59 1.18
C ASN A 322 17.79 27.52 0.95
N ASP A 323 17.12 28.67 0.94
CA ASP A 323 15.64 28.70 0.89
C ASP A 323 15.07 28.18 -0.44
N ASP A 324 15.80 28.30 -1.54
CA ASP A 324 15.39 27.72 -2.83
C ASP A 324 15.54 26.20 -2.82
N MET A 325 16.60 25.65 -2.20
CA MET A 325 16.75 24.21 -1.98
C MET A 325 15.65 23.66 -1.07
N VAL A 326 15.25 24.42 -0.04
CA VAL A 326 14.11 24.08 0.83
C VAL A 326 12.82 24.02 0.01
N PHE A 327 12.54 25.04 -0.82
CA PHE A 327 11.38 25.05 -1.69
C PHE A 327 11.39 23.85 -2.65
N GLN A 328 12.51 23.60 -3.35
CA GLN A 328 12.61 22.50 -4.31
C GLN A 328 12.47 21.13 -3.64
N GLY A 329 13.09 20.92 -2.48
CA GLY A 329 12.98 19.69 -1.71
C GLY A 329 11.54 19.43 -1.23
N TYR A 330 10.90 20.45 -0.66
CA TYR A 330 9.51 20.38 -0.24
C TYR A 330 8.56 20.13 -1.42
N ARG A 331 8.73 20.87 -2.51
CA ARG A 331 7.95 20.76 -3.75
C ARG A 331 8.00 19.33 -4.29
N GLN A 332 9.21 18.76 -4.43
CA GLN A 332 9.40 17.39 -4.92
C GLN A 332 8.82 16.34 -3.96
N GLY A 333 8.98 16.53 -2.64
CA GLY A 333 8.41 15.64 -1.65
C GLY A 333 6.88 15.60 -1.66
N VAL A 334 6.24 16.76 -1.78
CA VAL A 334 4.77 16.87 -1.89
C VAL A 334 4.28 16.35 -3.24
N GLU A 335 4.94 16.70 -4.35
CA GLU A 335 4.64 16.15 -5.69
C GLU A 335 4.62 14.62 -5.67
N ARG A 336 5.67 14.01 -5.14
CA ARG A 336 5.78 12.56 -5.00
C ARG A 336 4.64 11.98 -4.14
N GLY A 337 4.27 12.68 -3.07
CA GLY A 337 3.16 12.32 -2.20
C GLY A 337 1.78 12.42 -2.88
N ILE A 338 1.53 13.47 -3.68
CA ILE A 338 0.27 13.65 -4.41
C ILE A 338 0.10 12.54 -5.45
N PHE A 339 1.14 12.24 -6.24
CA PHE A 339 1.09 11.10 -7.16
C PHE A 339 0.71 9.81 -6.44
N LYS A 340 1.30 9.57 -5.26
CA LYS A 340 0.99 8.39 -4.47
C LYS A 340 -0.46 8.33 -4.03
N VAL A 341 -1.04 9.44 -3.54
CA VAL A 341 -2.44 9.46 -3.09
C VAL A 341 -3.41 9.30 -4.25
N MET A 342 -3.16 9.93 -5.40
CA MET A 342 -3.97 9.74 -6.61
C MET A 342 -3.93 8.29 -7.10
N ALA A 343 -2.73 7.71 -7.11
CA ALA A 343 -2.50 6.36 -7.57
C ALA A 343 -3.22 5.29 -6.73
N LYS A 344 -3.54 5.55 -5.45
CA LYS A 344 -4.34 4.65 -4.61
C LYS A 344 -5.69 4.31 -5.22
N MET A 345 -6.30 5.26 -5.94
CA MET A 345 -7.60 5.08 -6.62
C MET A 345 -7.43 4.75 -8.12
N GLY A 346 -6.19 4.63 -8.60
CA GLY A 346 -5.90 4.44 -10.03
C GLY A 346 -6.09 5.70 -10.87
N ILE A 347 -6.00 6.90 -10.26
CA ILE A 347 -6.14 8.18 -10.97
C ILE A 347 -4.78 8.65 -11.47
N SER A 348 -4.64 8.84 -12.79
CA SER A 348 -3.36 9.24 -13.40
C SER A 348 -3.14 10.76 -13.46
N THR A 349 -4.19 11.58 -13.53
CA THR A 349 -4.06 13.03 -13.74
C THR A 349 -4.64 13.86 -12.61
N LEU A 350 -3.93 14.92 -12.19
CA LEU A 350 -4.43 15.84 -11.17
C LEU A 350 -5.70 16.55 -11.62
N HIS A 351 -5.84 16.80 -12.92
CA HIS A 351 -7.03 17.40 -13.50
C HIS A 351 -8.30 16.57 -13.18
N SER A 352 -8.22 15.24 -13.24
CA SER A 352 -9.31 14.34 -12.85
C SER A 352 -9.49 14.22 -11.33
N TYR A 353 -8.42 14.36 -10.55
CA TYR A 353 -8.48 14.24 -9.09
C TYR A 353 -9.11 15.46 -8.41
N LYS A 354 -8.91 16.66 -8.97
CA LYS A 354 -9.45 17.90 -8.42
C LYS A 354 -10.97 17.86 -8.39
N HIS A 355 -11.54 18.29 -7.26
CA HIS A 355 -12.99 18.24 -7.01
C HIS A 355 -13.62 16.81 -7.04
N ALA A 356 -12.85 15.74 -7.22
CA ALA A 356 -13.41 14.40 -7.24
C ALA A 356 -13.88 13.90 -5.85
N GLN A 357 -13.49 14.60 -4.77
CA GLN A 357 -13.86 14.26 -3.39
C GLN A 357 -13.58 12.79 -3.04
N ILE A 358 -12.37 12.30 -3.36
CA ILE A 358 -11.91 10.91 -3.11
C ILE A 358 -11.57 10.72 -1.61
N PHE A 359 -12.54 11.05 -0.76
CA PHE A 359 -12.43 11.02 0.69
C PHE A 359 -13.76 10.57 1.29
N GLU A 360 -13.68 9.94 2.47
CA GLU A 360 -14.83 9.81 3.37
C GLU A 360 -14.61 10.69 4.60
N ILE A 361 -15.66 11.38 5.04
CA ILE A 361 -15.65 12.19 6.23
C ILE A 361 -16.09 11.35 7.43
N VAL A 362 -15.25 11.30 8.46
CA VAL A 362 -15.53 10.59 9.71
C VAL A 362 -15.75 11.61 10.83
N GLY A 363 -17.02 11.87 11.14
CA GLY A 363 -17.38 12.62 12.35
C GLY A 363 -17.61 14.12 12.17
N LEU A 364 -18.09 14.57 11.00
CA LEU A 364 -18.63 15.93 10.81
C LEU A 364 -20.14 15.88 10.68
N ALA A 365 -20.79 16.90 11.27
CA ALA A 365 -22.23 17.07 11.19
C ALA A 365 -22.69 17.34 9.75
N LYS A 366 -23.94 16.97 9.48
CA LYS A 366 -24.59 17.17 8.19
C LYS A 366 -24.56 18.63 7.72
N GLU A 367 -24.75 19.59 8.63
CA GLU A 367 -24.69 21.03 8.31
C GLU A 367 -23.34 21.47 7.71
N VAL A 368 -22.23 20.90 8.20
CA VAL A 368 -20.87 21.21 7.73
C VAL A 368 -20.65 20.58 6.36
N VAL A 369 -21.04 19.31 6.22
CA VAL A 369 -20.92 18.57 4.95
C VAL A 369 -21.77 19.22 3.86
N ASP A 370 -23.02 19.58 4.14
CA ASP A 370 -23.93 20.15 3.15
C ASP A 370 -23.45 21.53 2.64
N MET A 371 -22.83 22.34 3.51
CA MET A 371 -22.31 23.67 3.14
C MET A 371 -20.96 23.59 2.43
N CYS A 372 -20.02 22.78 2.91
CA CYS A 372 -18.62 22.81 2.48
C CYS A 372 -18.21 21.62 1.60
N PHE A 373 -18.81 20.44 1.78
CA PHE A 373 -18.32 19.17 1.25
C PHE A 373 -19.46 18.34 0.62
N LYS A 374 -20.40 19.02 -0.03
CA LYS A 374 -21.62 18.41 -0.54
C LYS A 374 -21.30 17.22 -1.45
N ASN A 375 -22.01 16.12 -1.22
CA ASN A 375 -21.87 14.79 -1.85
C ASN A 375 -20.73 13.91 -1.31
N THR A 376 -19.93 14.37 -0.35
CA THR A 376 -19.00 13.50 0.38
C THR A 376 -19.74 12.60 1.36
N VAL A 377 -19.37 11.33 1.44
CA VAL A 377 -19.93 10.38 2.40
C VAL A 377 -19.56 10.79 3.84
N SER A 378 -20.55 10.86 4.73
CA SER A 378 -20.37 11.03 6.19
C SER A 378 -21.46 10.25 6.93
N ARG A 379 -21.12 9.07 7.46
CA ARG A 379 -22.11 8.11 7.99
C ARG A 379 -22.52 8.32 9.44
N LEU A 380 -21.75 9.10 10.19
CA LEU A 380 -21.82 9.17 11.65
C LEU A 380 -22.37 10.50 12.18
N GLY A 381 -22.57 11.54 11.36
CA GLY A 381 -22.71 12.89 11.91
C GLY A 381 -21.48 13.29 12.75
N GLY A 382 -21.57 14.31 13.60
CA GLY A 382 -20.47 14.67 14.51
C GLY A 382 -20.28 16.17 14.71
N ALA A 383 -19.04 16.66 14.56
CA ALA A 383 -18.68 18.04 14.88
C ALA A 383 -19.47 19.06 14.02
N THR A 384 -20.14 19.99 14.69
CA THR A 384 -20.88 21.13 14.13
C THR A 384 -19.96 22.32 13.86
N PHE A 385 -20.46 23.35 13.19
CA PHE A 385 -19.71 24.61 13.04
C PHE A 385 -19.35 25.23 14.40
N GLU A 386 -20.21 25.08 15.40
CA GLU A 386 -19.93 25.53 16.77
C GLU A 386 -18.72 24.82 17.39
N ILE A 387 -18.61 23.50 17.23
CA ILE A 387 -17.44 22.75 17.71
C ILE A 387 -16.17 23.17 16.97
N LEU A 388 -16.23 23.26 15.65
CA LEU A 388 -15.07 23.63 14.83
C LEU A 388 -14.57 25.06 15.16
N ALA A 389 -15.50 26.00 15.37
CA ALA A 389 -15.17 27.35 15.81
C ALA A 389 -14.56 27.36 17.22
N ALA A 390 -15.09 26.56 18.15
CA ALA A 390 -14.55 26.43 19.50
C ALA A 390 -13.12 25.85 19.50
N GLU A 391 -12.83 24.86 18.66
CA GLU A 391 -11.50 24.29 18.50
C GLU A 391 -10.51 25.30 17.88
N ALA A 392 -10.93 26.07 16.88
CA ALA A 392 -10.13 27.15 16.31
C ALA A 392 -9.82 28.24 17.36
N LEU A 393 -10.82 28.63 18.16
CA LEU A 393 -10.64 29.59 19.25
C LEU A 393 -9.77 29.04 20.38
N LYS A 394 -9.81 27.73 20.66
CA LYS A 394 -8.92 27.09 21.65
C LYS A 394 -7.47 27.21 21.21
N ARG A 395 -7.17 26.90 19.94
CA ARG A 395 -5.82 27.10 19.37
C ARG A 395 -5.42 28.57 19.37
N HIS A 396 -6.33 29.46 19.00
CA HIS A 396 -6.10 30.91 19.02
C HIS A 396 -5.76 31.42 20.43
N ARG A 397 -6.51 31.04 21.46
CA ARG A 397 -6.22 31.40 22.86
C ARG A 397 -4.90 30.82 23.37
N ALA A 398 -4.51 29.64 22.91
CA ALA A 398 -3.22 29.05 23.23
C ALA A 398 -2.06 29.85 22.59
N ALA A 399 -2.27 30.41 21.40
CA ALA A 399 -1.32 31.29 20.73
C ALA A 399 -1.31 32.72 21.32
N PHE A 400 -2.48 33.26 21.67
CA PHE A 400 -2.70 34.64 22.13
C PHE A 400 -3.56 34.67 23.42
N PRO A 401 -2.95 34.48 24.61
CA PRO A 401 -3.69 34.47 25.88
C PRO A 401 -4.19 35.86 26.29
N ALA A 402 -5.38 35.92 26.90
CA ALA A 402 -6.09 37.17 27.22
C ALA A 402 -5.66 37.88 28.54
N ALA A 403 -4.52 37.51 29.14
CA ALA A 403 -4.16 37.97 30.50
C ALA A 403 -3.49 39.36 30.53
N ALA A 404 -3.82 40.17 31.55
CA ALA A 404 -3.32 41.54 31.77
C ALA A 404 -1.79 41.68 31.95
N ASN A 405 -1.09 40.55 32.15
CA ASN A 405 0.38 40.47 32.27
C ASN A 405 0.99 39.58 31.18
N ALA A 406 0.37 39.48 29.99
CA ALA A 406 0.89 38.70 28.85
C ALA A 406 2.36 39.00 28.53
N ASP A 407 2.82 40.23 28.80
CA ASP A 407 4.18 40.68 28.53
C ASP A 407 5.19 40.36 29.68
N LYS A 408 4.71 39.94 30.86
CA LYS A 408 5.49 39.88 32.13
C LYS A 408 5.66 38.49 32.74
N HIS A 409 5.75 37.42 31.95
CA HIS A 409 6.03 36.04 32.43
C HIS A 409 4.88 35.34 33.18
N VAL A 410 3.72 35.18 32.54
CA VAL A 410 2.75 34.12 32.93
C VAL A 410 2.34 33.31 31.69
N PHE A 411 3.32 32.75 30.97
CA PHE A 411 3.06 31.82 29.87
C PHE A 411 2.94 30.35 30.33
N GLY A 412 3.34 29.98 31.55
CA GLY A 412 3.49 28.55 31.89
C GLY A 412 4.30 27.80 30.81
N ASP A 413 3.93 26.54 30.52
CA ASP A 413 4.54 25.73 29.45
C ASP A 413 4.19 26.21 28.02
N SER A 414 3.34 27.24 27.83
CA SER A 414 2.91 27.74 26.51
C SER A 414 3.96 28.58 25.76
N ARG A 415 5.15 28.79 26.34
CA ARG A 415 6.29 29.28 25.56
C ARG A 415 6.79 28.22 24.60
N VAL A 416 6.82 26.95 24.99
CA VAL A 416 7.41 25.88 24.18
C VAL A 416 6.36 25.22 23.29
N LEU A 417 6.74 24.87 22.06
CA LEU A 417 5.89 24.06 21.19
C LEU A 417 5.68 22.67 21.80
N VAL A 418 4.47 22.41 22.28
CA VAL A 418 4.11 21.13 22.90
C VAL A 418 3.89 20.07 21.83
N ALA A 419 4.56 18.93 21.97
CA ALA A 419 4.30 17.77 21.13
C ALA A 419 2.96 17.12 21.54
N SER A 420 2.00 17.10 20.62
CA SER A 420 0.65 16.55 20.87
C SER A 420 0.62 15.04 21.13
N GLY A 421 1.68 14.30 20.76
CA GLY A 421 1.70 12.84 20.86
C GLY A 421 0.95 12.13 19.73
N THR A 422 0.58 12.80 18.63
CA THR A 422 -0.24 12.19 17.57
C THR A 422 0.43 10.98 16.89
N TYR A 423 1.76 10.98 16.73
CA TYR A 423 2.50 9.91 16.02
C TYR A 423 3.07 8.85 16.97
N HIS A 424 3.46 9.26 18.18
CA HIS A 424 4.01 8.43 19.22
C HIS A 424 3.33 8.80 20.53
N TRP A 425 2.98 7.78 21.33
CA TRP A 425 2.43 8.01 22.66
C TRP A 425 3.37 8.88 23.50
N ARG A 426 2.82 9.88 24.17
CA ARG A 426 3.53 10.75 25.12
C ARG A 426 2.67 10.90 26.37
N ALA A 427 3.30 10.93 27.54
CA ALA A 427 2.60 11.20 28.80
C ALA A 427 1.93 12.59 28.72
N GLY A 428 0.63 12.66 29.00
CA GLY A 428 -0.16 13.90 28.89
C GLY A 428 -0.54 14.32 27.46
N GLY A 429 -0.14 13.55 26.43
CA GLY A 429 -0.53 13.79 25.04
C GLY A 429 -1.82 13.11 24.63
N GLU A 430 -2.03 13.05 23.31
CA GLU A 430 -3.15 12.38 22.65
C GLU A 430 -3.32 10.94 23.16
N LYS A 431 -4.58 10.49 23.25
CA LYS A 431 -4.87 9.14 23.71
C LYS A 431 -4.53 8.12 22.64
N HIS A 432 -3.97 6.99 23.08
CA HIS A 432 -3.69 5.84 22.23
C HIS A 432 -4.26 4.57 22.83
N ILE A 433 -4.70 3.65 21.97
CA ILE A 433 -5.13 2.31 22.38
C ILE A 433 -3.96 1.52 22.99
N ASN A 434 -2.74 1.69 22.46
CA ASN A 434 -1.54 1.07 23.02
C ASN A 434 -0.90 1.98 24.06
N GLU A 435 -1.45 1.94 25.27
CA GLU A 435 -0.95 2.67 26.44
C GLU A 435 0.06 1.79 27.23
N PRO A 436 1.15 2.36 27.79
CA PRO A 436 2.23 1.59 28.42
C PRO A 436 1.82 0.70 29.60
N GLU A 437 0.92 1.14 30.48
CA GLU A 437 0.41 0.32 31.59
C GLU A 437 -0.31 -0.91 31.05
N ALA A 438 -1.18 -0.76 30.05
CA ALA A 438 -1.84 -1.87 29.38
C ALA A 438 -0.86 -2.85 28.72
N ILE A 439 0.20 -2.34 28.08
CA ILE A 439 1.26 -3.18 27.48
C ILE A 439 1.94 -4.03 28.56
N ALA A 440 2.36 -3.42 29.66
CA ALA A 440 3.04 -4.11 30.75
C ALA A 440 2.14 -5.16 31.41
N LYS A 441 0.86 -4.82 31.66
CA LYS A 441 -0.12 -5.75 32.24
C LYS A 441 -0.41 -6.94 31.32
N LEU A 442 -0.56 -6.70 30.01
CA LEU A 442 -0.75 -7.77 29.04
C LEU A 442 0.43 -8.75 29.06
N GLN A 443 1.65 -8.25 28.97
CA GLN A 443 2.86 -9.08 29.01
C GLN A 443 2.98 -9.88 30.32
N ALA A 444 2.72 -9.23 31.46
CA ALA A 444 2.77 -9.90 32.76
C ALA A 444 1.71 -10.99 32.88
N ALA A 445 0.46 -10.71 32.47
CA ALA A 445 -0.64 -11.67 32.53
C ALA A 445 -0.35 -12.93 31.71
N THR A 446 0.16 -12.77 30.48
CA THR A 446 0.37 -13.90 29.57
C THR A 446 1.62 -14.72 29.91
N ARG A 447 2.66 -14.10 30.46
CA ARG A 447 3.85 -14.80 30.96
C ARG A 447 3.58 -15.63 32.21
N THR A 448 2.75 -15.11 33.11
CA THR A 448 2.43 -15.76 34.40
C THR A 448 1.13 -16.56 34.39
N ASN A 449 0.44 -16.60 33.24
CA ASN A 449 -0.91 -17.15 33.08
C ASN A 449 -1.91 -16.65 34.16
N ASN A 450 -1.91 -15.33 34.42
CA ASN A 450 -2.69 -14.72 35.50
C ASN A 450 -3.94 -13.99 34.98
N ALA A 451 -5.11 -14.58 35.20
CA ALA A 451 -6.40 -14.03 34.77
C ALA A 451 -6.76 -12.68 35.44
N LYS A 452 -6.36 -12.45 36.70
CA LYS A 452 -6.62 -11.19 37.40
C LYS A 452 -5.87 -10.03 36.75
N THR A 453 -4.59 -10.22 36.45
CA THR A 453 -3.77 -9.24 35.71
C THR A 453 -4.33 -9.00 34.30
N PHE A 454 -4.84 -10.05 33.64
CA PHE A 454 -5.51 -9.89 32.34
C PHE A 454 -6.78 -9.04 32.45
N HIS A 455 -7.58 -9.22 33.49
CA HIS A 455 -8.77 -8.40 33.73
C HIS A 455 -8.42 -6.92 33.96
N GLU A 456 -7.34 -6.64 34.71
CA GLU A 456 -6.80 -5.28 34.85
C GLU A 456 -6.39 -4.69 33.49
N TYR A 457 -5.67 -5.47 32.67
CA TYR A 457 -5.33 -5.11 31.30
C TYR A 457 -6.59 -4.80 30.46
N SER A 458 -7.58 -5.70 30.44
CA SER A 458 -8.80 -5.53 29.65
C SER A 458 -9.54 -4.27 30.06
N ARG A 459 -9.65 -3.99 31.37
CA ARG A 459 -10.27 -2.75 31.88
C ARG A 459 -9.55 -1.49 31.36
N ILE A 460 -8.22 -1.46 31.41
CA ILE A 460 -7.42 -0.32 30.93
C ILE A 460 -7.56 -0.19 29.40
N SER A 461 -7.46 -1.30 28.67
CA SER A 461 -7.56 -1.31 27.21
C SER A 461 -8.93 -0.86 26.73
N ASN A 462 -10.01 -1.35 27.36
CA ASN A 462 -11.38 -0.93 27.08
C ASN A 462 -11.59 0.56 27.39
N LEU A 463 -10.97 1.09 28.45
CA LEU A 463 -11.00 2.53 28.72
C LEU A 463 -10.31 3.33 27.62
N GLN A 464 -9.13 2.92 27.13
CA GLN A 464 -8.47 3.60 26.01
C GLN A 464 -9.31 3.54 24.73
N GLN A 465 -10.00 2.43 24.46
CA GLN A 465 -10.91 2.35 23.32
C GLN A 465 -12.06 3.37 23.41
N ARG A 466 -12.60 3.61 24.61
CA ARG A 466 -13.61 4.68 24.82
C ARG A 466 -13.12 6.07 24.49
N TRP A 467 -11.81 6.31 24.56
CA TRP A 467 -11.20 7.57 24.10
C TRP A 467 -10.93 7.59 22.61
N CYS A 468 -10.59 6.45 22.01
CA CYS A 468 -9.98 6.43 20.69
C CYS A 468 -10.88 5.96 19.54
N THR A 469 -11.85 5.07 19.78
CA THR A 469 -12.50 4.27 18.73
C THR A 469 -14.03 4.34 18.75
N LEU A 470 -14.65 3.93 17.63
CA LEU A 470 -16.11 3.84 17.50
C LEU A 470 -16.70 2.74 18.38
N ARG A 471 -16.08 1.55 18.44
CA ARG A 471 -16.50 0.48 19.39
C ARG A 471 -16.39 0.89 20.86
N GLY A 472 -15.56 1.88 21.18
CA GLY A 472 -15.52 2.51 22.50
C GLY A 472 -16.82 3.25 22.85
N GLN A 473 -17.59 3.68 21.84
CA GLN A 473 -18.85 4.40 22.00
C GLN A 473 -20.08 3.48 21.93
N LEU A 474 -19.89 2.17 21.76
CA LEU A 474 -20.97 1.17 21.77
C LEU A 474 -20.95 0.41 23.09
N GLU A 475 -22.11 0.01 23.60
CA GLU A 475 -22.26 -0.83 24.79
C GLU A 475 -23.04 -2.10 24.50
N ILE A 476 -22.71 -3.15 25.24
CA ILE A 476 -23.36 -4.46 25.16
C ILE A 476 -24.48 -4.51 26.20
N LYS A 477 -25.70 -4.84 25.76
CA LYS A 477 -26.91 -4.92 26.61
C LYS A 477 -26.91 -6.13 27.53
N THR A 478 -26.10 -6.09 28.59
CA THR A 478 -26.08 -7.15 29.62
C THR A 478 -27.24 -6.99 30.61
N SER A 479 -27.83 -8.10 31.07
CA SER A 479 -28.88 -8.09 32.10
C SER A 479 -28.86 -9.36 32.92
N ASN A 480 -28.97 -9.25 34.25
CA ASN A 480 -29.07 -10.40 35.15
C ASN A 480 -30.31 -11.27 34.87
N LYS A 481 -31.32 -10.75 34.15
CA LYS A 481 -32.51 -11.51 33.74
C LYS A 481 -32.26 -12.44 32.55
N LEU A 482 -31.25 -12.14 31.72
CA LEU A 482 -30.89 -12.93 30.54
C LEU A 482 -29.77 -13.94 30.86
N GLU A 483 -29.09 -13.76 31.99
CA GLU A 483 -27.85 -14.48 32.31
C GLU A 483 -28.06 -15.99 32.44
N ILE A 484 -27.20 -16.76 31.77
CA ILE A 484 -27.12 -18.21 31.89
C ILE A 484 -25.83 -18.62 32.62
N PRO A 485 -25.82 -19.78 33.30
CA PRO A 485 -24.60 -20.36 33.86
C PRO A 485 -23.48 -20.54 32.82
N MET A 486 -22.23 -20.26 33.21
CA MET A 486 -21.05 -20.33 32.31
C MET A 486 -20.78 -21.73 31.74
N ASP A 487 -21.15 -22.79 32.46
CA ASP A 487 -21.06 -24.19 32.00
C ASP A 487 -22.01 -24.51 30.83
N GLN A 488 -23.02 -23.66 30.61
CA GLN A 488 -23.93 -23.76 29.46
C GLN A 488 -23.41 -23.05 28.20
N VAL A 489 -22.34 -22.26 28.32
CA VAL A 489 -21.67 -21.59 27.20
C VAL A 489 -20.60 -22.51 26.64
N GLU A 490 -20.45 -22.52 25.31
CA GLU A 490 -19.41 -23.29 24.63
C GLU A 490 -18.01 -23.06 25.26
N PRO A 491 -17.16 -24.10 25.31
CA PRO A 491 -15.87 -24.00 25.97
C PRO A 491 -14.93 -23.08 25.19
N ALA A 492 -13.97 -22.46 25.89
CA ALA A 492 -13.02 -21.54 25.29
C ALA A 492 -12.20 -22.18 24.15
N SER A 493 -11.99 -23.50 24.21
CA SER A 493 -11.33 -24.29 23.16
C SER A 493 -12.04 -24.28 21.81
N GLU A 494 -13.36 -24.03 21.77
CA GLU A 494 -14.10 -23.87 20.51
C GLU A 494 -14.05 -22.41 20.01
N ILE A 495 -14.06 -21.44 20.93
CA ILE A 495 -13.97 -20.02 20.59
C ILE A 495 -12.62 -19.68 19.97
N VAL A 496 -11.50 -20.19 20.52
CA VAL A 496 -10.15 -19.88 20.02
C VAL A 496 -9.91 -20.31 18.57
N LYS A 497 -10.66 -21.30 18.05
CA LYS A 497 -10.56 -21.73 16.64
C LYS A 497 -10.99 -20.64 15.65
N ARG A 498 -11.72 -19.64 16.13
CA ARG A 498 -12.15 -18.44 15.37
C ARG A 498 -11.14 -17.30 15.47
N PHE A 499 -10.06 -17.47 16.23
CA PHE A 499 -9.01 -16.46 16.34
C PHE A 499 -7.90 -16.72 15.33
N VAL A 500 -7.37 -15.63 14.78
CA VAL A 500 -6.34 -15.66 13.76
C VAL A 500 -5.23 -14.70 14.14
N THR A 501 -3.97 -15.12 14.12
CA THR A 501 -2.87 -14.15 14.16
C THR A 501 -2.73 -13.53 12.77
N GLY A 502 -2.94 -12.22 12.65
CA GLY A 502 -3.01 -11.58 11.33
C GLY A 502 -1.70 -11.65 10.53
N ALA A 503 -1.81 -11.41 9.22
CA ALA A 503 -0.75 -11.54 8.23
C ALA A 503 0.48 -10.64 8.50
N MET A 504 1.57 -11.22 8.98
CA MET A 504 2.83 -10.51 9.27
C MET A 504 3.98 -11.24 8.60
N SER A 505 4.69 -10.59 7.67
CA SER A 505 5.68 -11.27 6.84
C SER A 505 6.97 -11.61 7.58
N PHE A 506 7.51 -12.80 7.30
CA PHE A 506 8.92 -13.07 7.55
C PHE A 506 9.78 -12.06 6.77
N GLY A 507 10.66 -11.38 7.50
CA GLY A 507 11.40 -10.19 7.04
C GLY A 507 10.92 -8.91 7.70
N SER A 508 9.60 -8.69 7.81
CA SER A 508 9.08 -7.62 8.67
C SER A 508 9.32 -7.97 10.14
N ILE A 509 8.91 -9.18 10.53
CA ILE A 509 9.23 -9.79 11.82
C ILE A 509 10.32 -10.86 11.67
N SER A 510 10.99 -11.14 12.77
CA SER A 510 12.07 -12.13 12.87
C SER A 510 11.53 -13.55 12.66
N TRP A 511 12.45 -14.47 12.36
CA TRP A 511 12.13 -15.89 12.24
C TRP A 511 11.52 -16.44 13.53
N GLU A 512 12.10 -16.05 14.65
CA GLU A 512 11.71 -16.48 15.99
C GLU A 512 10.27 -16.04 16.31
N ALA A 513 9.94 -14.76 16.05
CA ALA A 513 8.59 -14.26 16.29
C ALA A 513 7.55 -14.93 15.36
N HIS A 514 7.90 -15.11 14.08
CA HIS A 514 6.99 -15.67 13.07
C HIS A 514 6.65 -17.14 13.37
N THR A 515 7.66 -17.96 13.64
CA THR A 515 7.49 -19.38 13.96
C THR A 515 6.82 -19.60 15.32
N THR A 516 7.13 -18.77 16.32
CA THR A 516 6.47 -18.82 17.64
C THR A 516 4.96 -18.63 17.53
N LEU A 517 4.50 -17.71 16.69
CA LEU A 517 3.06 -17.52 16.43
C LEU A 517 2.45 -18.75 15.76
N ALA A 518 3.12 -19.34 14.78
CA ALA A 518 2.63 -20.54 14.11
C ALA A 518 2.47 -21.73 15.08
N ILE A 519 3.49 -22.01 15.89
CA ILE A 519 3.43 -23.05 16.91
C ILE A 519 2.26 -22.82 17.87
N ALA A 520 2.13 -21.59 18.40
CA ALA A 520 1.08 -21.27 19.35
C ALA A 520 -0.33 -21.50 18.80
N MET A 521 -0.59 -21.03 17.57
CA MET A 521 -1.91 -21.15 16.96
C MET A 521 -2.24 -22.58 16.57
N ASN A 522 -1.25 -23.34 16.06
CA ASN A 522 -1.43 -24.75 15.71
C ASN A 522 -1.78 -25.61 16.94
N ARG A 523 -1.15 -25.37 18.10
CA ARG A 523 -1.42 -26.09 19.36
C ARG A 523 -2.88 -26.00 19.82
N ILE A 524 -3.57 -24.91 19.48
CA ILE A 524 -4.93 -24.61 19.95
C ILE A 524 -5.99 -24.77 18.84
N GLY A 525 -5.59 -25.26 17.66
CA GLY A 525 -6.49 -25.39 16.50
C GLY A 525 -6.96 -24.06 15.90
N ALA A 526 -6.27 -22.97 16.23
CA ALA A 526 -6.47 -21.66 15.65
C ALA A 526 -5.56 -21.47 14.42
N LYS A 527 -5.55 -20.29 13.80
CA LYS A 527 -4.83 -20.08 12.54
C LYS A 527 -3.77 -19.00 12.64
N SER A 528 -2.59 -19.27 12.09
CA SER A 528 -1.54 -18.27 11.83
C SER A 528 -1.42 -17.98 10.33
N ASN A 529 -0.83 -16.84 9.98
CA ASN A 529 -0.77 -16.36 8.60
C ASN A 529 0.66 -15.98 8.19
N THR A 530 1.10 -16.44 7.03
CA THR A 530 2.46 -16.21 6.52
C THR A 530 2.80 -14.73 6.30
N GLY A 531 1.80 -13.91 6.00
CA GLY A 531 2.01 -12.60 5.39
C GLY A 531 2.65 -12.70 4.01
N GLU A 532 3.08 -11.56 3.47
CA GLU A 532 3.59 -11.43 2.09
C GLU A 532 5.02 -11.95 1.90
N GLY A 533 5.58 -12.64 2.89
CA GLY A 533 7.01 -12.97 2.95
C GLY A 533 7.40 -14.31 2.33
N GLY A 534 6.44 -15.11 1.89
CA GLY A 534 6.65 -16.53 1.58
C GLY A 534 6.80 -17.38 2.85
N GLU A 535 6.99 -18.68 2.68
CA GLU A 535 7.26 -19.62 3.78
C GLU A 535 8.22 -20.72 3.31
N LYS A 536 9.28 -20.98 4.08
CA LYS A 536 10.27 -22.01 3.76
C LYS A 536 9.65 -23.41 3.76
N PRO A 537 10.06 -24.31 2.84
CA PRO A 537 9.52 -25.67 2.74
C PRO A 537 9.64 -26.54 3.97
N GLU A 538 10.74 -26.38 4.70
CA GLU A 538 11.00 -27.09 5.95
C GLU A 538 9.88 -26.92 6.99
N ARG A 539 9.12 -25.81 6.93
CA ARG A 539 8.01 -25.54 7.87
C ARG A 539 6.76 -26.35 7.60
N TYR A 540 6.63 -26.98 6.44
CA TYR A 540 5.50 -27.86 6.11
C TYR A 540 5.96 -29.27 5.74
N ALA A 541 7.12 -29.68 6.26
CA ALA A 541 7.54 -31.08 6.24
C ALA A 541 6.51 -31.96 6.97
N SER A 542 6.23 -33.14 6.41
CA SER A 542 5.18 -34.06 6.88
C SER A 542 5.48 -34.77 8.20
N ASN A 543 6.74 -34.77 8.66
CA ASN A 543 7.22 -35.49 9.83
C ASN A 543 7.47 -34.58 11.06
N GLN A 544 6.84 -33.40 11.12
CA GLN A 544 6.97 -32.49 12.25
C GLN A 544 6.20 -32.98 13.49
N ASP A 545 6.74 -32.67 14.67
CA ASP A 545 6.03 -32.81 15.94
C ASP A 545 4.77 -31.93 15.94
N ALA A 546 3.62 -32.54 16.22
CA ALA A 546 2.33 -31.85 16.26
C ALA A 546 2.33 -30.67 17.24
N ASN A 547 3.07 -30.77 18.36
CA ASN A 547 3.17 -29.71 19.35
C ASN A 547 4.12 -28.59 18.96
N ASN A 548 4.97 -28.78 17.95
CA ASN A 548 5.95 -27.78 17.47
C ASN A 548 5.86 -27.57 15.96
N ASN A 549 4.66 -27.75 15.41
CA ASN A 549 4.39 -27.55 13.99
C ASN A 549 4.62 -26.07 13.60
N LEU A 550 5.58 -25.85 12.71
CA LEU A 550 5.98 -24.53 12.25
C LEU A 550 5.12 -24.00 11.10
N ARG A 551 4.25 -24.82 10.50
CA ARG A 551 3.45 -24.45 9.33
C ARG A 551 2.45 -23.35 9.67
N SER A 552 2.38 -22.31 8.84
CA SER A 552 1.25 -21.38 8.90
C SER A 552 0.02 -21.97 8.21
N ALA A 553 -1.12 -22.00 8.88
CA ALA A 553 -2.38 -22.50 8.33
C ALA A 553 -2.87 -21.66 7.14
N ILE A 554 -2.71 -20.33 7.24
CA ILE A 554 -3.11 -19.39 6.19
C ILE A 554 -1.87 -18.94 5.43
N LYS A 555 -1.93 -19.03 4.11
CA LYS A 555 -0.88 -18.59 3.19
C LYS A 555 -1.36 -17.43 2.36
N GLN A 556 -0.65 -16.31 2.44
CA GLN A 556 -1.03 -15.10 1.71
C GLN A 556 -0.51 -15.12 0.26
N VAL A 557 -1.32 -14.60 -0.65
CA VAL A 557 -1.00 -14.30 -2.05
C VAL A 557 -1.18 -12.79 -2.23
N ALA A 558 -0.07 -12.07 -2.38
CA ALA A 558 -0.03 -10.60 -2.50
C ALA A 558 0.64 -10.18 -3.81
N SER A 559 0.55 -8.89 -4.18
CA SER A 559 0.96 -8.34 -5.48
C SER A 559 2.40 -8.66 -5.93
N ALA A 560 3.33 -8.92 -5.02
CA ALA A 560 4.69 -9.28 -5.44
C ALA A 560 4.90 -10.78 -5.70
N ARG A 561 3.94 -11.63 -5.30
CA ARG A 561 4.04 -13.11 -5.39
C ARG A 561 5.30 -13.69 -4.73
N PHE A 562 5.86 -13.01 -3.73
CA PHE A 562 7.04 -13.48 -3.02
C PHE A 562 6.81 -14.87 -2.41
N GLY A 563 7.65 -15.83 -2.79
CA GLY A 563 7.61 -17.20 -2.29
C GLY A 563 6.33 -17.97 -2.65
N VAL A 564 5.52 -17.50 -3.61
CA VAL A 564 4.32 -18.20 -4.05
C VAL A 564 4.69 -19.25 -5.10
N THR A 565 4.76 -20.50 -4.66
CA THR A 565 5.02 -21.68 -5.49
C THR A 565 3.86 -22.67 -5.42
N SER A 566 3.81 -23.65 -6.34
CA SER A 566 2.83 -24.75 -6.27
C SER A 566 2.84 -25.48 -4.92
N SER A 567 4.03 -25.78 -4.40
CA SER A 567 4.21 -26.43 -3.08
C SER A 567 3.77 -25.56 -1.91
N TYR A 568 4.05 -24.25 -1.97
CA TYR A 568 3.53 -23.30 -0.99
C TYR A 568 1.99 -23.37 -0.96
N LEU A 569 1.31 -23.25 -2.10
CA LEU A 569 -0.15 -23.24 -2.18
C LEU A 569 -0.79 -24.56 -1.73
N ALA A 570 -0.20 -25.71 -2.09
CA ALA A 570 -0.71 -27.05 -1.75
C ALA A 570 -0.69 -27.37 -0.24
N ASN A 571 0.07 -26.60 0.54
CA ASN A 571 0.28 -26.82 1.98
C ASN A 571 -0.44 -25.78 2.85
N ALA A 572 -1.56 -25.22 2.38
CA ALA A 572 -2.41 -24.28 3.11
C ALA A 572 -3.76 -24.90 3.48
N ASP A 573 -4.33 -24.47 4.62
CA ASP A 573 -5.74 -24.69 4.94
C ASP A 573 -6.61 -23.52 4.42
N GLU A 574 -5.99 -22.36 4.24
CA GLU A 574 -6.61 -21.17 3.65
C GLU A 574 -5.60 -20.36 2.83
N LEU A 575 -6.02 -19.93 1.64
CA LEU A 575 -5.26 -19.07 0.75
C LEU A 575 -5.86 -17.66 0.79
N GLN A 576 -5.09 -16.68 1.26
CA GLN A 576 -5.58 -15.31 1.43
C GLN A 576 -5.04 -14.39 0.33
N ILE A 577 -5.92 -13.93 -0.56
CA ILE A 577 -5.64 -12.85 -1.50
C ILE A 577 -5.60 -11.54 -0.71
N LYS A 578 -4.45 -10.86 -0.72
CA LYS A 578 -4.28 -9.56 -0.04
C LYS A 578 -4.53 -8.41 -1.00
N MET A 579 -5.76 -7.92 -1.08
CA MET A 579 -6.06 -6.71 -1.86
C MET A 579 -5.46 -5.47 -1.20
N ALA A 580 -5.63 -5.33 0.11
CA ALA A 580 -5.15 -4.18 0.84
C ALA A 580 -4.86 -4.50 2.32
N GLN A 581 -4.23 -3.55 3.03
CA GLN A 581 -4.06 -3.57 4.48
C GLN A 581 -4.38 -2.20 5.07
N GLY A 582 -4.93 -2.15 6.28
CA GLY A 582 -5.44 -0.92 6.89
C GLY A 582 -4.41 0.21 7.04
N ALA A 583 -3.14 -0.11 7.30
CA ALA A 583 -2.09 0.89 7.46
C ALA A 583 -1.62 1.58 6.16
N LYS A 584 -1.99 1.02 5.00
CA LYS A 584 -1.57 1.50 3.68
C LYS A 584 -2.41 0.89 2.54
N PRO A 585 -3.71 1.14 2.53
CA PRO A 585 -4.55 0.67 1.45
C PRO A 585 -4.23 1.44 0.16
N GLY A 586 -4.36 0.76 -0.99
CA GLY A 586 -3.97 1.27 -2.31
C GLY A 586 -2.45 1.38 -2.53
N GLU A 587 -1.63 0.80 -1.65
CA GLU A 587 -0.16 0.81 -1.74
C GLU A 587 0.42 -0.61 -1.58
N GLY A 588 1.64 -0.82 -2.10
CA GLY A 588 2.34 -2.10 -1.99
C GLY A 588 3.01 -2.37 -0.64
N GLY A 589 3.33 -3.65 -0.40
CA GLY A 589 4.26 -4.08 0.65
C GLY A 589 5.62 -3.38 0.53
N GLU A 590 6.29 -3.13 1.66
CA GLU A 590 7.61 -2.50 1.67
C GLU A 590 8.49 -3.20 2.69
N LEU A 591 9.66 -3.66 2.24
CA LEU A 591 10.72 -4.21 3.08
C LEU A 591 12.05 -3.51 2.74
N PRO A 592 12.62 -2.71 3.66
CA PRO A 592 13.90 -2.05 3.45
C PRO A 592 15.02 -3.05 3.13
N GLY A 593 15.92 -2.71 2.19
CA GLY A 593 16.96 -3.61 1.68
C GLY A 593 17.92 -4.15 2.75
N HIS A 594 18.22 -3.35 3.78
CA HIS A 594 19.04 -3.77 4.91
C HIS A 594 18.36 -4.83 5.82
N LYS A 595 17.07 -5.12 5.61
CA LYS A 595 16.37 -6.26 6.23
C LYS A 595 16.28 -7.47 5.29
N VAL A 596 16.72 -7.37 4.04
CA VAL A 596 16.66 -8.47 3.06
C VAL A 596 17.93 -9.29 3.17
N THR A 597 17.99 -10.14 4.20
CA THR A 597 19.08 -11.09 4.40
C THR A 597 19.07 -12.20 3.33
N LYS A 598 20.12 -13.02 3.27
CA LYS A 598 20.19 -14.18 2.35
C LYS A 598 19.00 -15.12 2.52
N ASP A 599 18.62 -15.44 3.76
CA ASP A 599 17.46 -16.29 4.06
C ASP A 599 16.13 -15.69 3.60
N ILE A 600 15.96 -14.37 3.75
CA ILE A 600 14.75 -13.68 3.32
C ILE A 600 14.69 -13.61 1.80
N ALA A 601 15.82 -13.32 1.16
CA ALA A 601 15.94 -13.29 -0.28
C ALA A 601 15.61 -14.66 -0.89
N ASP A 602 16.14 -15.74 -0.31
CA ASP A 602 15.83 -17.11 -0.72
C ASP A 602 14.34 -17.44 -0.56
N THR A 603 13.76 -17.15 0.61
CA THR A 603 12.32 -17.39 0.87
C THR A 603 11.43 -16.64 -0.12
N ARG A 604 11.83 -15.43 -0.53
CA ARG A 604 11.08 -14.57 -1.45
C ARG A 604 11.42 -14.79 -2.92
N LYS A 605 12.40 -15.64 -3.22
CA LYS A 605 12.99 -15.82 -4.56
C LYS A 605 13.45 -14.46 -5.15
N SER A 606 14.22 -13.72 -4.37
CA SER A 606 14.73 -12.38 -4.69
C SER A 606 16.24 -12.26 -4.44
N THR A 607 16.79 -11.06 -4.60
CA THR A 607 18.21 -10.78 -4.36
C THR A 607 18.46 -10.23 -2.95
N ALA A 608 19.47 -10.74 -2.26
CA ALA A 608 19.86 -10.26 -0.92
C ALA A 608 20.39 -8.81 -0.97
N GLY A 609 20.07 -8.01 0.05
CA GLY A 609 20.48 -6.61 0.18
C GLY A 609 19.67 -5.60 -0.64
N VAL A 610 18.81 -6.06 -1.55
CA VAL A 610 17.99 -5.19 -2.41
C VAL A 610 16.64 -4.92 -1.75
N GLY A 611 16.22 -3.65 -1.71
CA GLY A 611 14.93 -3.26 -1.15
C GLY A 611 13.76 -3.85 -1.96
N LEU A 612 12.75 -4.37 -1.26
CA LEU A 612 11.59 -4.99 -1.89
C LEU A 612 10.37 -4.10 -1.70
N ILE A 613 9.98 -3.41 -2.77
CA ILE A 613 8.73 -2.66 -2.86
C ILE A 613 7.81 -3.44 -3.79
N SER A 614 6.69 -3.90 -3.27
CA SER A 614 5.69 -4.60 -4.07
C SER A 614 4.94 -3.60 -4.95
N PRO A 615 4.46 -4.01 -6.14
CA PRO A 615 3.50 -3.21 -6.89
C PRO A 615 2.26 -2.92 -6.02
N PRO A 616 1.64 -1.72 -6.13
CA PRO A 616 0.35 -1.47 -5.48
C PRO A 616 -0.76 -2.42 -5.94
N PRO A 617 -0.96 -2.66 -7.25
CA PRO A 617 -1.99 -3.60 -7.69
C PRO A 617 -1.48 -5.03 -7.74
N HIS A 618 -2.42 -5.96 -7.65
CA HIS A 618 -2.22 -7.28 -8.25
C HIS A 618 -2.31 -7.12 -9.77
N HIS A 619 -1.24 -7.43 -10.52
CA HIS A 619 -1.27 -7.30 -11.98
C HIS A 619 -2.22 -8.30 -12.68
N ASP A 620 -2.74 -9.27 -11.94
CA ASP A 620 -3.78 -10.21 -12.36
C ASP A 620 -5.15 -9.93 -11.72
N ILE A 621 -5.37 -8.71 -11.22
CA ILE A 621 -6.66 -8.24 -10.69
C ILE A 621 -6.86 -6.78 -11.08
N TYR A 622 -7.42 -6.53 -12.26
CA TYR A 622 -7.80 -5.19 -12.73
C TYR A 622 -9.30 -4.94 -12.68
N SER A 623 -10.07 -5.97 -12.34
CA SER A 623 -11.52 -5.97 -12.28
C SER A 623 -12.03 -7.06 -11.33
N ILE A 624 -13.35 -7.14 -11.16
CA ILE A 624 -13.97 -8.18 -10.33
C ILE A 624 -13.88 -9.57 -10.98
N GLU A 625 -13.95 -9.65 -12.30
CA GLU A 625 -13.80 -10.89 -13.07
C GLU A 625 -12.37 -11.44 -13.00
N ASP A 626 -11.37 -10.57 -12.94
CA ASP A 626 -9.98 -10.99 -12.72
C ASP A 626 -9.76 -11.52 -11.29
N LEU A 627 -10.39 -10.90 -10.29
CA LEU A 627 -10.39 -11.47 -8.93
C LEU A 627 -11.05 -12.84 -8.91
N ALA A 628 -12.20 -13.00 -9.58
CA ALA A 628 -12.87 -14.28 -9.69
C ALA A 628 -11.98 -15.33 -10.40
N GLN A 629 -11.20 -14.90 -11.40
CA GLN A 629 -10.20 -15.76 -12.03
C GLN A 629 -9.09 -16.17 -11.07
N LEU A 630 -8.53 -15.26 -10.26
CA LEU A 630 -7.54 -15.64 -9.25
C LEU A 630 -8.13 -16.57 -8.18
N ILE A 631 -9.38 -16.35 -7.74
CA ILE A 631 -10.06 -17.27 -6.81
C ILE A 631 -10.19 -18.66 -7.44
N TYR A 632 -10.55 -18.74 -8.72
CA TYR A 632 -10.61 -19.98 -9.48
C TYR A 632 -9.22 -20.65 -9.54
N ASP A 633 -8.17 -19.91 -9.91
CA ASP A 633 -6.79 -20.41 -9.97
C ASP A 633 -6.34 -21.00 -8.62
N LEU A 634 -6.65 -20.33 -7.50
CA LEU A 634 -6.26 -20.78 -6.17
C LEU A 634 -7.04 -22.03 -5.72
N LYS A 635 -8.33 -22.14 -6.06
CA LYS A 635 -9.11 -23.37 -5.83
C LYS A 635 -8.67 -24.52 -6.74
N CYS A 636 -8.15 -24.23 -7.94
CA CYS A 636 -7.47 -25.22 -8.76
C CYS A 636 -6.16 -25.65 -8.11
N ALA A 637 -5.37 -24.70 -7.60
CA ALA A 637 -4.06 -24.94 -6.99
C ALA A 637 -4.15 -25.63 -5.62
N ASN A 638 -5.30 -25.54 -4.93
CA ASN A 638 -5.56 -26.30 -3.72
C ASN A 638 -7.09 -26.48 -3.53
N PRO A 639 -7.67 -27.66 -3.86
CA PRO A 639 -9.09 -27.95 -3.66
C PRO A 639 -9.53 -28.00 -2.20
N GLU A 640 -8.60 -28.21 -1.26
CA GLU A 640 -8.91 -28.37 0.17
C GLU A 640 -8.94 -27.03 0.91
N ALA A 641 -8.24 -26.01 0.39
CA ALA A 641 -8.13 -24.71 1.04
C ALA A 641 -9.35 -23.82 0.79
N ARG A 642 -9.74 -23.07 1.83
CA ARG A 642 -10.65 -21.92 1.68
C ARG A 642 -9.91 -20.79 0.94
N VAL A 643 -10.61 -20.01 0.12
CA VAL A 643 -10.05 -18.78 -0.44
C VAL A 643 -10.60 -17.57 0.30
N SER A 644 -9.70 -16.81 0.93
CA SER A 644 -9.98 -15.56 1.63
C SER A 644 -9.61 -14.37 0.78
N VAL A 645 -10.41 -13.29 0.81
CA VAL A 645 -10.03 -11.99 0.26
C VAL A 645 -9.96 -10.97 1.38
N LYS A 646 -8.77 -10.36 1.55
CA LYS A 646 -8.52 -9.34 2.56
C LYS A 646 -8.74 -7.95 1.97
N LEU A 647 -9.84 -7.33 2.40
CA LEU A 647 -10.25 -5.96 2.07
C LEU A 647 -9.96 -5.01 3.25
N VAL A 648 -10.05 -3.72 2.98
CA VAL A 648 -9.95 -2.66 4.00
C VAL A 648 -11.26 -1.89 4.04
N SER A 649 -11.69 -1.52 5.25
CA SER A 649 -12.90 -0.76 5.48
C SER A 649 -12.84 0.59 4.75
N GLU A 650 -13.83 0.85 3.90
CA GLU A 650 -14.15 2.13 3.26
C GLU A 650 -15.65 2.14 2.90
N ALA A 651 -16.23 3.29 2.56
CA ALA A 651 -17.58 3.31 2.00
C ALA A 651 -17.67 2.49 0.70
N GLY A 652 -18.67 1.62 0.60
CA GLY A 652 -18.89 0.76 -0.56
C GLY A 652 -18.25 -0.61 -0.44
N VAL A 653 -17.48 -0.89 0.62
CA VAL A 653 -16.84 -2.19 0.82
C VAL A 653 -17.85 -3.35 0.86
N GLY A 654 -19.08 -3.12 1.30
CA GLY A 654 -20.12 -4.16 1.29
C GLY A 654 -20.57 -4.55 -0.14
N ILE A 655 -20.54 -3.59 -1.07
CA ILE A 655 -20.82 -3.81 -2.50
C ILE A 655 -19.69 -4.64 -3.11
N ILE A 656 -18.44 -4.25 -2.82
CA ILE A 656 -17.25 -4.96 -3.27
C ILE A 656 -17.26 -6.40 -2.76
N ALA A 657 -17.53 -6.60 -1.47
CA ALA A 657 -17.64 -7.92 -0.84
C ALA A 657 -18.72 -8.79 -1.52
N SER A 658 -19.82 -8.20 -1.99
CA SER A 658 -20.84 -8.94 -2.74
C SER A 658 -20.31 -9.46 -4.08
N GLY A 659 -19.51 -8.68 -4.79
CA GLY A 659 -18.78 -9.13 -5.98
C GLY A 659 -17.80 -10.25 -5.65
N VAL A 660 -17.01 -10.09 -4.58
CA VAL A 660 -16.04 -11.08 -4.11
C VAL A 660 -16.70 -12.44 -3.83
N VAL A 661 -17.85 -12.45 -3.15
CA VAL A 661 -18.60 -13.69 -2.86
C VAL A 661 -19.22 -14.29 -4.12
N LYS A 662 -19.67 -13.47 -5.07
CA LYS A 662 -20.11 -13.95 -6.40
C LYS A 662 -18.95 -14.55 -7.22
N GLY A 663 -17.72 -14.13 -6.95
CA GLY A 663 -16.48 -14.73 -7.47
C GLY A 663 -16.06 -16.01 -6.75
N ASN A 664 -16.93 -16.63 -5.94
CA ASN A 664 -16.71 -17.88 -5.20
C ASN A 664 -15.69 -17.81 -4.05
N ALA A 665 -15.45 -16.65 -3.45
CA ALA A 665 -14.66 -16.56 -2.21
C ALA A 665 -15.41 -17.21 -1.02
N ASP A 666 -14.71 -17.99 -0.20
CA ASP A 666 -15.26 -18.62 1.01
C ASP A 666 -15.18 -17.70 2.23
N HIS A 667 -14.26 -16.73 2.19
CA HIS A 667 -13.92 -15.90 3.34
C HIS A 667 -13.59 -14.46 2.91
N VAL A 668 -14.04 -13.48 3.70
CA VAL A 668 -13.74 -12.06 3.50
C VAL A 668 -13.23 -11.49 4.81
N THR A 669 -12.04 -10.89 4.80
CA THR A 669 -11.54 -10.09 5.93
C THR A 669 -11.80 -8.62 5.67
N ILE A 670 -12.45 -7.93 6.61
CA ILE A 670 -12.54 -6.47 6.64
C ILE A 670 -11.55 -5.94 7.67
N SER A 671 -10.53 -5.26 7.16
CA SER A 671 -9.46 -4.70 7.99
C SER A 671 -9.74 -3.24 8.33
N GLY A 672 -9.55 -2.86 9.59
CA GLY A 672 -9.64 -1.47 10.04
C GLY A 672 -8.37 -0.67 9.73
N HIS A 673 -8.51 0.65 9.62
CA HIS A 673 -7.41 1.62 9.43
C HIS A 673 -6.30 1.54 10.48
N ASP A 674 -6.61 0.97 11.64
CA ASP A 674 -5.75 0.85 12.82
C ASP A 674 -4.89 -0.42 12.80
N GLY A 675 -4.97 -1.20 11.72
CA GLY A 675 -4.08 -2.33 11.44
C GLY A 675 -2.59 -1.94 11.46
N GLY A 676 -1.73 -2.85 11.92
CA GLY A 676 -0.29 -2.61 12.02
C GLY A 676 0.46 -2.70 10.68
N THR A 677 1.67 -2.13 10.62
CA THR A 677 2.62 -2.32 9.52
C THR A 677 4.06 -2.31 10.01
N GLY A 678 4.95 -3.06 9.34
CA GLY A 678 6.39 -3.00 9.58
C GLY A 678 7.04 -1.74 9.00
N ALA A 679 6.51 -1.24 7.88
CA ALA A 679 6.95 -0.03 7.19
C ALA A 679 5.82 0.51 6.31
N SER A 680 5.54 1.81 6.44
CA SER A 680 4.66 2.55 5.54
C SER A 680 4.92 4.04 5.71
N SER A 681 4.47 4.85 4.76
CA SER A 681 4.48 6.28 4.92
C SER A 681 3.52 6.76 6.02
N TRP A 682 3.83 7.90 6.66
CA TRP A 682 2.94 8.47 7.67
C TRP A 682 1.57 8.87 7.11
N THR A 683 1.52 9.33 5.87
CA THR A 683 0.25 9.66 5.20
C THR A 683 -0.64 8.43 5.08
N GLY A 684 -0.07 7.28 4.69
CA GLY A 684 -0.81 6.02 4.62
C GLY A 684 -1.34 5.57 5.98
N ILE A 685 -0.48 5.60 7.01
CA ILE A 685 -0.84 5.14 8.37
C ILE A 685 -1.96 5.99 8.97
N LYS A 686 -1.91 7.32 8.79
CA LYS A 686 -2.78 8.26 9.53
C LYS A 686 -4.08 8.63 8.83
N HIS A 687 -4.16 8.47 7.51
CA HIS A 687 -5.21 9.10 6.72
C HIS A 687 -5.87 8.19 5.68
N ALA A 688 -5.59 6.89 5.66
CA ALA A 688 -6.16 5.98 4.68
C ALA A 688 -6.83 4.78 5.35
N GLY A 689 -7.98 4.36 4.82
CA GLY A 689 -8.83 3.35 5.44
C GLY A 689 -9.73 3.92 6.54
N LEU A 690 -10.71 3.11 6.96
CA LEU A 690 -11.69 3.47 7.98
C LEU A 690 -11.75 2.49 9.16
N PRO A 691 -12.42 2.87 10.27
CA PRO A 691 -12.72 1.93 11.35
C PRO A 691 -13.43 0.68 10.83
N TRP A 692 -13.05 -0.50 11.32
CA TRP A 692 -13.64 -1.77 10.87
C TRP A 692 -15.11 -1.90 11.29
N GLU A 693 -15.54 -1.19 12.33
CA GLU A 693 -16.93 -1.16 12.80
C GLU A 693 -17.88 -0.73 11.67
N LEU A 694 -17.44 0.21 10.83
CA LEU A 694 -18.19 0.68 9.66
C LEU A 694 -18.25 -0.40 8.56
N GLY A 695 -17.10 -0.93 8.18
CA GLY A 695 -16.99 -1.86 7.06
C GLY A 695 -17.58 -3.24 7.36
N VAL A 696 -17.44 -3.77 8.58
CA VAL A 696 -18.02 -5.05 9.00
C VAL A 696 -19.53 -4.97 8.99
N ALA A 697 -20.11 -3.92 9.58
CA ALA A 697 -21.55 -3.72 9.59
C ALA A 697 -22.11 -3.56 8.18
N GLU A 698 -21.48 -2.72 7.34
CA GLU A 698 -21.89 -2.55 5.94
C GLU A 698 -21.83 -3.88 5.16
N THR A 699 -20.73 -4.61 5.30
CA THR A 699 -20.54 -5.90 4.61
C THR A 699 -21.59 -6.91 5.04
N HIS A 700 -21.84 -7.04 6.34
CA HIS A 700 -22.86 -7.94 6.86
C HIS A 700 -24.26 -7.59 6.34
N GLN A 701 -24.61 -6.30 6.36
CA GLN A 701 -25.90 -5.80 5.88
C GLN A 701 -26.08 -6.04 4.37
N VAL A 702 -25.11 -5.66 3.55
CA VAL A 702 -25.21 -5.75 2.08
C VAL A 702 -25.20 -7.21 1.61
N LEU A 703 -24.36 -8.08 2.20
CA LEU A 703 -24.37 -9.50 1.87
C LEU A 703 -25.69 -10.18 2.25
N THR A 704 -26.30 -9.78 3.36
CA THR A 704 -27.61 -10.31 3.78
C THR A 704 -28.70 -9.83 2.83
N MET A 705 -28.71 -8.54 2.49
CA MET A 705 -29.64 -7.96 1.52
C MET A 705 -29.60 -8.67 0.15
N ASN A 706 -28.44 -9.18 -0.25
CA ASN A 706 -28.26 -9.91 -1.52
C ASN A 706 -28.37 -11.44 -1.40
N ASN A 707 -28.76 -11.98 -0.25
CA ASN A 707 -28.80 -13.44 0.01
C ASN A 707 -27.45 -14.15 -0.27
N LEU A 708 -26.35 -13.49 0.08
CA LEU A 708 -24.98 -13.99 -0.08
C LEU A 708 -24.29 -14.29 1.26
N ARG A 709 -24.82 -13.81 2.40
CA ARG A 709 -24.15 -13.91 3.72
C ARG A 709 -23.86 -15.35 4.16
N SER A 710 -24.69 -16.32 3.78
CA SER A 710 -24.52 -17.74 4.10
C SER A 710 -23.36 -18.43 3.36
N ARG A 711 -22.87 -17.81 2.28
CA ARG A 711 -21.80 -18.35 1.41
C ARG A 711 -20.39 -18.06 1.91
N VAL A 712 -20.26 -17.13 2.84
CA VAL A 712 -18.97 -16.55 3.21
C VAL A 712 -18.82 -16.44 4.72
N ILE A 713 -17.60 -16.61 5.21
CA ILE A 713 -17.19 -16.29 6.57
C ILE A 713 -16.61 -14.87 6.59
N LEU A 714 -17.12 -14.02 7.47
CA LEU A 714 -16.69 -12.62 7.59
C LEU A 714 -15.73 -12.47 8.77
N GLN A 715 -14.49 -12.05 8.52
CA GLN A 715 -13.51 -11.76 9.57
C GLN A 715 -13.36 -10.26 9.78
N ALA A 716 -13.26 -9.84 11.04
CA ALA A 716 -12.81 -8.49 11.40
C ALA A 716 -11.34 -8.51 11.84
N ASP A 717 -10.53 -7.54 11.40
CA ASP A 717 -9.22 -7.27 12.00
C ASP A 717 -8.98 -5.75 12.16
N GLY A 718 -8.06 -5.37 13.06
CA GLY A 718 -7.78 -3.96 13.40
C GLY A 718 -7.89 -3.69 14.91
N GLN A 719 -6.74 -3.71 15.60
CA GLN A 719 -6.62 -3.54 17.06
C GLN A 719 -7.73 -4.25 17.89
N ILE A 720 -8.08 -5.49 17.53
CA ILE A 720 -8.88 -6.40 18.35
C ILE A 720 -7.95 -7.00 19.40
N ARG A 721 -8.25 -6.79 20.70
CA ARG A 721 -7.30 -7.11 21.78
C ARG A 721 -7.92 -7.63 23.08
N THR A 722 -9.25 -7.59 23.18
CA THR A 722 -10.02 -8.01 24.37
C THR A 722 -11.23 -8.85 23.95
N GLY A 723 -11.85 -9.58 24.88
CA GLY A 723 -13.09 -10.29 24.61
C GLY A 723 -14.25 -9.35 24.29
N ARG A 724 -14.23 -8.10 24.79
CA ARG A 724 -15.19 -7.06 24.43
C ARG A 724 -15.11 -6.68 22.96
N ASP A 725 -13.90 -6.53 22.41
CA ASP A 725 -13.71 -6.25 20.98
C ASP A 725 -14.31 -7.36 20.12
N VAL A 726 -14.02 -8.62 20.48
CA VAL A 726 -14.54 -9.81 19.80
C VAL A 726 -16.06 -9.81 19.82
N MET A 727 -16.67 -9.53 20.97
CA MET A 727 -18.13 -9.48 21.08
C MET A 727 -18.74 -8.36 20.25
N ILE A 728 -18.16 -7.16 20.23
CA ILE A 728 -18.67 -6.07 19.39
C ILE A 728 -18.56 -6.45 17.91
N ALA A 729 -17.43 -7.01 17.48
CA ALA A 729 -17.26 -7.48 16.12
C ALA A 729 -18.27 -8.57 15.75
N ALA A 730 -18.52 -9.53 16.64
CA ALA A 730 -19.51 -10.59 16.44
C ALA A 730 -20.93 -10.01 16.29
N LEU A 731 -21.34 -9.16 17.23
CA LEU A 731 -22.66 -8.52 17.23
C LEU A 731 -22.88 -7.63 15.99
N LEU A 732 -21.82 -7.05 15.41
CA LEU A 732 -21.87 -6.33 14.14
C LEU A 732 -21.88 -7.24 12.90
N GLY A 733 -21.53 -8.52 13.04
CA GLY A 733 -21.70 -9.53 12.00
C GLY A 733 -20.46 -10.38 11.66
N ALA A 734 -19.34 -10.24 12.36
CA ALA A 734 -18.13 -11.04 12.12
C ALA A 734 -18.22 -12.46 12.71
N ASP A 735 -17.69 -13.45 11.97
CA ASP A 735 -17.59 -14.86 12.34
C ASP A 735 -16.21 -15.25 12.92
N GLU A 736 -15.14 -14.60 12.45
CA GLU A 736 -13.74 -14.82 12.83
C GLU A 736 -13.03 -13.49 13.19
N PHE A 737 -11.92 -13.54 13.95
CA PHE A 737 -11.29 -12.36 14.55
C PHE A 737 -9.77 -12.38 14.41
N GLY A 738 -9.24 -11.40 13.66
CA GLY A 738 -7.81 -11.22 13.44
C GLY A 738 -7.14 -10.35 14.50
N MET A 739 -6.08 -10.85 15.13
CA MET A 739 -5.28 -10.15 16.13
C MET A 739 -3.81 -10.15 15.70
N SER A 740 -3.15 -8.99 15.66
CA SER A 740 -1.74 -8.90 15.25
C SER A 740 -0.88 -8.18 16.28
N THR A 741 -1.20 -6.91 16.58
CA THR A 741 -0.39 -6.10 17.50
C THR A 741 -0.39 -6.67 18.93
N ALA A 742 -1.54 -7.13 19.44
CA ALA A 742 -1.61 -7.73 20.78
C ALA A 742 -0.73 -9.00 20.90
N PRO A 743 -0.81 -9.99 19.99
CA PRO A 743 0.15 -11.11 19.98
C PRO A 743 1.63 -10.68 19.92
N LEU A 744 1.99 -9.65 19.16
CA LEU A 744 3.37 -9.13 19.17
C LEU A 744 3.75 -8.49 20.52
N ILE A 745 2.82 -7.79 21.17
CA ILE A 745 3.03 -7.26 22.53
C ILE A 745 3.24 -8.40 23.53
N VAL A 746 2.43 -9.46 23.45
CA VAL A 746 2.56 -10.68 24.26
C VAL A 746 3.94 -11.33 24.11
N LEU A 747 4.49 -11.31 22.88
CA LEU A 747 5.85 -11.79 22.61
C LEU A 747 6.96 -10.83 23.05
N GLY A 748 6.64 -9.61 23.48
CA GLY A 748 7.59 -8.66 24.07
C GLY A 748 7.63 -7.27 23.43
N CYS A 749 6.81 -6.98 22.41
CA CYS A 749 6.82 -5.66 21.77
C CYS A 749 6.50 -4.53 22.76
N THR A 750 7.34 -3.51 22.80
CA THR A 750 7.21 -2.33 23.67
C THR A 750 6.66 -1.09 22.94
N MET A 751 6.14 -1.26 21.71
CA MET A 751 5.54 -0.19 20.90
C MET A 751 6.46 1.01 20.59
N MET A 752 7.76 0.76 20.40
CA MET A 752 8.75 1.79 20.06
C MET A 752 8.60 2.40 18.64
N ARG A 753 7.86 1.74 17.73
CA ARG A 753 7.60 2.18 16.34
C ARG A 753 8.84 2.38 15.45
N LYS A 754 9.88 1.57 15.67
CA LYS A 754 11.11 1.52 14.86
C LYS A 754 11.24 0.26 14.01
N CYS A 755 10.12 -0.39 13.66
CA CYS A 755 10.12 -1.67 12.95
C CYS A 755 10.79 -1.61 11.57
N HIS A 756 10.70 -0.45 10.92
CA HIS A 756 11.28 -0.16 9.61
C HIS A 756 12.80 0.12 9.65
N LEU A 757 13.36 0.39 10.83
CA LEU A 757 14.79 0.75 11.00
C LEU A 757 15.69 -0.44 11.31
N ASN A 758 15.13 -1.65 11.41
CA ASN A 758 15.84 -2.86 11.81
C ASN A 758 16.45 -2.83 13.24
N THR A 759 16.04 -1.88 14.08
CA THR A 759 16.61 -1.63 15.42
C THR A 759 15.66 -2.03 16.55
N CYS A 760 14.89 -3.10 16.36
CA CYS A 760 13.96 -3.58 17.38
C CYS A 760 14.72 -4.06 18.63
N PRO A 761 14.48 -3.48 19.83
CA PRO A 761 15.28 -3.77 21.01
C PRO A 761 15.03 -5.16 21.62
N VAL A 762 13.94 -5.83 21.20
CA VAL A 762 13.43 -7.09 21.77
C VAL A 762 13.37 -8.23 20.75
N GLY A 763 14.10 -8.10 19.64
CA GLY A 763 14.25 -9.19 18.66
C GLY A 763 13.00 -9.55 17.83
N ILE A 764 11.94 -8.73 17.84
CA ILE A 764 10.70 -9.00 17.10
C ILE A 764 10.75 -8.51 15.67
N ALA A 765 10.96 -7.20 15.45
CA ALA A 765 10.85 -6.57 14.13
C ALA A 765 12.23 -6.22 13.55
N THR A 766 13.17 -7.16 13.61
CA THR A 766 14.57 -7.02 13.18
C THR A 766 15.11 -8.32 12.60
N GLN A 767 16.06 -8.17 11.68
CA GLN A 767 16.84 -9.24 11.07
C GLN A 767 18.30 -9.21 11.52
N ASP A 768 18.67 -8.24 12.35
CA ASP A 768 19.98 -8.17 12.99
C ASP A 768 20.15 -9.35 13.98
N PRO A 769 21.19 -10.19 13.83
CA PRO A 769 21.39 -11.35 14.69
C PRO A 769 21.56 -11.01 16.18
N VAL A 770 22.24 -9.91 16.51
CA VAL A 770 22.48 -9.48 17.90
C VAL A 770 21.18 -9.04 18.56
N LEU A 771 20.32 -8.35 17.81
CA LEU A 771 19.01 -7.95 18.32
C LEU A 771 18.02 -9.12 18.36
N ARG A 772 18.07 -10.04 17.39
CA ARG A 772 17.25 -11.28 17.40
C ARG A 772 17.55 -12.17 18.59
N ALA A 773 18.81 -12.25 19.02
CA ALA A 773 19.21 -12.99 20.22
C ALA A 773 18.52 -12.49 21.51
N LYS A 774 17.92 -11.29 21.51
CA LYS A 774 17.16 -10.72 22.64
C LYS A 774 15.68 -11.14 22.65
N PHE A 775 15.25 -12.00 21.72
CA PHE A 775 13.87 -12.47 21.68
C PHE A 775 13.59 -13.49 22.79
N GLU A 776 12.67 -13.16 23.69
CA GLU A 776 12.28 -14.01 24.84
C GLU A 776 10.82 -14.51 24.76
N GLY A 777 10.13 -14.24 23.64
CA GLY A 777 8.75 -14.67 23.44
C GLY A 777 8.64 -16.20 23.34
N LYS A 778 7.56 -16.76 23.89
CA LYS A 778 7.30 -18.21 23.84
C LYS A 778 5.89 -18.51 23.36
N PRO A 779 5.65 -19.69 22.73
CA PRO A 779 4.32 -20.05 22.25
C PRO A 779 3.26 -20.04 23.36
N GLU A 780 3.64 -20.46 24.58
CA GLU A 780 2.74 -20.52 25.74
C GLU A 780 2.15 -19.15 26.08
N HIS A 781 2.91 -18.07 25.89
CA HIS A 781 2.41 -16.72 26.17
C HIS A 781 1.24 -16.37 25.26
N VAL A 782 1.34 -16.72 23.97
CA VAL A 782 0.29 -16.46 22.97
C VAL A 782 -0.91 -17.38 23.20
N VAL A 783 -0.68 -18.65 23.55
CA VAL A 783 -1.75 -19.59 23.94
C VAL A 783 -2.55 -19.02 25.13
N ASN A 784 -1.87 -18.61 26.20
CA ASN A 784 -2.50 -18.03 27.38
C ASN A 784 -3.35 -16.80 27.00
N PHE A 785 -2.83 -15.91 26.15
CA PHE A 785 -3.56 -14.75 25.66
C PHE A 785 -4.87 -15.13 24.96
N MET A 786 -4.82 -16.07 24.01
CA MET A 786 -5.99 -16.48 23.25
C MET A 786 -7.08 -17.08 24.16
N PHE A 787 -6.69 -17.91 25.13
CA PHE A 787 -7.64 -18.47 26.10
C PHE A 787 -8.22 -17.41 27.04
N MET A 788 -7.42 -16.45 27.51
CA MET A 788 -7.94 -15.36 28.35
C MET A 788 -8.95 -14.48 27.61
N VAL A 789 -8.71 -14.18 26.33
CA VAL A 789 -9.69 -13.47 25.48
C VAL A 789 -10.95 -14.31 25.28
N ALA A 790 -10.81 -15.62 25.01
CA ALA A 790 -11.95 -16.51 24.84
C ALA A 790 -12.79 -16.67 26.11
N GLU A 791 -12.17 -16.71 27.30
CA GLU A 791 -12.90 -16.72 28.57
C GLU A 791 -13.67 -15.40 28.81
N GLU A 792 -13.10 -14.27 28.42
CA GLU A 792 -13.82 -12.99 28.45
C GLU A 792 -15.00 -12.96 27.45
N VAL A 793 -14.87 -13.61 26.30
CA VAL A 793 -16.00 -13.82 25.36
C VAL A 793 -17.10 -14.67 26.01
N ARG A 794 -16.75 -15.78 26.67
CA ARG A 794 -17.72 -16.63 27.38
C ARG A 794 -18.48 -15.85 28.45
N TYR A 795 -17.77 -14.99 29.19
CA TYR A 795 -18.39 -14.09 30.18
C TYR A 795 -19.49 -13.22 29.56
N PHE A 796 -19.24 -12.62 28.39
CA PHE A 796 -20.27 -11.81 27.72
C PHE A 796 -21.42 -12.65 27.16
N LEU A 797 -21.14 -13.82 26.58
CA LEU A 797 -22.17 -14.73 26.07
C LEU A 797 -23.13 -15.16 27.18
N ALA A 798 -22.58 -15.56 28.34
CA ALA A 798 -23.37 -15.91 29.52
C ALA A 798 -24.32 -14.79 29.93
N ARG A 799 -23.83 -13.55 30.04
CA ARG A 799 -24.64 -12.38 30.45
C ARG A 799 -25.63 -11.88 29.39
N LEU A 800 -25.48 -12.34 28.15
CA LEU A 800 -26.44 -12.12 27.07
C LEU A 800 -27.46 -13.27 26.93
N GLY A 801 -27.28 -14.36 27.69
CA GLY A 801 -28.11 -15.56 27.58
C GLY A 801 -27.86 -16.40 26.34
N LEU A 802 -26.67 -16.27 25.74
CA LEU A 802 -26.29 -16.95 24.50
C LEU A 802 -25.36 -18.12 24.82
N ARG A 803 -25.62 -19.29 24.23
CA ARG A 803 -24.84 -20.51 24.49
C ARG A 803 -23.61 -20.61 23.59
N THR A 804 -23.68 -19.99 22.42
CA THR A 804 -22.59 -20.03 21.44
C THR A 804 -22.33 -18.64 20.87
N LEU A 805 -21.08 -18.38 20.47
CA LEU A 805 -20.70 -17.18 19.75
C LEU A 805 -21.46 -17.05 18.43
N SER A 806 -21.82 -18.18 17.80
CA SER A 806 -22.65 -18.20 16.60
C SER A 806 -24.03 -17.57 16.80
N GLU A 807 -24.62 -17.66 18.00
CA GLU A 807 -25.89 -17.02 18.32
C GLU A 807 -25.78 -15.49 18.47
N ALA A 808 -24.57 -14.97 18.71
CA ALA A 808 -24.32 -13.54 18.81
C ALA A 808 -24.14 -12.86 17.45
N ILE A 809 -23.77 -13.61 16.41
CA ILE A 809 -23.36 -13.04 15.11
C ILE A 809 -24.51 -12.24 14.49
N GLY A 810 -24.29 -10.94 14.27
CA GLY A 810 -25.27 -10.03 13.66
C GLY A 810 -26.40 -9.55 14.57
N ARG A 811 -26.38 -9.88 15.87
CA ARG A 811 -27.38 -9.45 16.87
C ARG A 811 -27.18 -8.00 17.31
N THR A 812 -27.27 -7.05 16.38
CA THR A 812 -27.11 -5.61 16.66
C THR A 812 -28.16 -5.07 17.63
N ASP A 813 -29.28 -5.79 17.85
CA ASP A 813 -30.26 -5.47 18.89
C ASP A 813 -29.68 -5.57 20.32
N LEU A 814 -28.56 -6.27 20.52
CA LEU A 814 -27.84 -6.36 21.79
C LEU A 814 -26.77 -5.27 21.94
N LEU A 815 -26.65 -4.34 20.99
CA LEU A 815 -25.79 -3.17 21.05
C LEU A 815 -26.62 -1.88 21.19
N TYR A 816 -26.02 -0.87 21.81
CA TYR A 816 -26.55 0.50 21.86
C TYR A 816 -25.42 1.51 21.99
N ALA A 817 -25.68 2.78 21.64
CA ALA A 817 -24.73 3.85 21.87
C ALA A 817 -24.53 4.08 23.37
N ASN A 818 -23.30 4.36 23.80
CA ASN A 818 -22.96 4.65 25.18
C ASN A 818 -23.73 5.89 25.66
N PRO A 819 -24.57 5.78 26.72
CA PRO A 819 -25.36 6.91 27.21
C PRO A 819 -24.50 7.96 27.92
N ASN A 820 -23.28 7.62 28.33
CA ASN A 820 -22.34 8.52 28.99
C ASN A 820 -20.97 8.50 28.27
N PRO A 821 -20.86 9.10 27.06
CA PRO A 821 -19.59 9.21 26.36
C PRO A 821 -18.55 10.02 27.14
N VAL A 822 -17.27 9.72 26.94
CA VAL A 822 -16.20 10.30 27.76
C VAL A 822 -15.86 11.75 27.34
N ASN A 823 -16.20 12.14 26.11
CA ASN A 823 -16.01 13.51 25.62
C ASN A 823 -17.25 14.02 24.87
N LYS A 824 -17.31 15.35 24.69
CA LYS A 824 -18.45 16.06 24.08
C LYS A 824 -18.68 15.70 22.62
N LYS A 825 -17.63 15.49 21.82
CA LYS A 825 -17.79 15.18 20.38
C LYS A 825 -18.40 13.80 20.17
N ALA A 826 -18.10 12.84 21.05
CA ALA A 826 -18.69 11.50 21.02
C ALA A 826 -20.21 11.51 21.20
N THR A 827 -20.79 12.48 21.93
CA THR A 827 -22.25 12.59 22.09
C THR A 827 -22.96 13.04 20.81
N MET A 828 -22.21 13.50 19.80
CA MET A 828 -22.73 13.99 18.52
C MET A 828 -22.72 12.93 17.42
N LEU A 829 -22.24 11.72 17.73
CA LEU A 829 -22.16 10.62 16.77
C LEU A 829 -23.48 9.83 16.70
N GLU A 830 -23.85 9.47 15.49
CA GLU A 830 -25.06 8.74 15.13
C GLU A 830 -24.72 7.32 14.67
N PHE A 831 -25.19 6.31 15.40
CA PHE A 831 -24.87 4.90 15.11
C PHE A 831 -26.01 4.13 14.43
N GLY A 832 -27.14 4.78 14.13
CA GLY A 832 -28.35 4.12 13.64
C GLY A 832 -28.16 3.35 12.32
N SER A 833 -27.31 3.85 11.42
CA SER A 833 -26.97 3.19 10.15
C SER A 833 -26.19 1.88 10.34
N ILE A 834 -25.30 1.85 11.33
CA ILE A 834 -24.43 0.71 11.66
C ILE A 834 -25.19 -0.36 12.44
N LEU A 835 -26.12 0.05 13.32
CA LEU A 835 -26.86 -0.85 14.21
C LEU A 835 -28.16 -1.42 13.61
N LYS A 836 -28.39 -1.28 12.30
CA LYS A 836 -29.56 -1.87 11.63
C LYS A 836 -29.60 -3.39 11.82
N ASN A 837 -30.72 -3.89 12.34
CA ASN A 837 -30.90 -5.31 12.58
C ASN A 837 -31.36 -6.03 11.30
N VAL A 838 -30.46 -6.82 10.71
CA VAL A 838 -30.72 -7.53 9.47
C VAL A 838 -31.71 -8.69 9.64
N HIS A 839 -31.82 -9.29 10.83
CA HIS A 839 -32.78 -10.37 11.10
C HIS A 839 -34.22 -9.87 11.07
N HIS A 840 -34.44 -8.62 11.48
CA HIS A 840 -35.75 -7.98 11.34
C HIS A 840 -36.04 -7.56 9.90
N MET A 841 -35.04 -7.04 9.18
CA MET A 841 -35.20 -6.59 7.79
C MET A 841 -35.34 -7.74 6.79
N PHE A 842 -34.65 -8.87 7.04
CA PHE A 842 -34.54 -10.02 6.14
C PHE A 842 -34.73 -11.35 6.91
N PRO A 843 -35.91 -11.62 7.50
CA PRO A 843 -36.12 -12.74 8.41
C PRO A 843 -35.92 -14.13 7.77
N ASN A 844 -36.07 -14.23 6.44
CA ASN A 844 -35.96 -15.48 5.69
C ASN A 844 -34.54 -15.73 5.13
N VAL A 845 -33.58 -14.84 5.37
CA VAL A 845 -32.20 -14.96 4.87
C VAL A 845 -31.30 -15.50 5.98
N SER A 846 -30.59 -16.59 5.71
CA SER A 846 -29.60 -17.12 6.65
C SER A 846 -28.38 -16.20 6.74
N THR A 847 -28.04 -15.80 7.96
CA THR A 847 -26.83 -15.03 8.25
C THR A 847 -25.66 -15.89 8.72
N LYS A 848 -25.85 -17.21 8.83
CA LYS A 848 -24.80 -18.15 9.27
C LYS A 848 -23.77 -18.35 8.16
N GLY A 849 -22.60 -17.75 8.34
CA GLY A 849 -21.50 -17.77 7.36
C GLY A 849 -20.97 -19.16 7.05
N GLY A 850 -20.53 -19.36 5.81
CA GLY A 850 -19.88 -20.60 5.35
C GLY A 850 -20.77 -21.86 5.32
N THR A 851 -22.09 -21.72 5.50
CA THR A 851 -23.02 -22.86 5.44
C THR A 851 -23.24 -23.37 4.01
N VAL A 852 -23.07 -22.50 3.00
CA VAL A 852 -23.08 -22.86 1.58
C VAL A 852 -21.65 -22.85 1.05
N LYS A 853 -21.11 -24.04 0.75
CA LYS A 853 -19.73 -24.19 0.22
C LYS A 853 -19.61 -23.57 -1.18
N GLN A 854 -18.48 -22.91 -1.45
CA GLN A 854 -18.13 -22.43 -2.80
C GLN A 854 -17.26 -23.47 -3.51
N THR A 855 -17.85 -24.21 -4.45
CA THR A 855 -17.14 -25.19 -5.28
C THR A 855 -16.90 -24.65 -6.68
N ILE A 856 -15.85 -25.15 -7.33
CA ILE A 856 -15.58 -24.90 -8.75
C ILE A 856 -15.60 -26.23 -9.52
N GLU A 857 -15.94 -26.16 -10.80
CA GLU A 857 -15.89 -27.29 -11.72
C GLU A 857 -14.60 -27.20 -12.56
N LEU A 858 -13.91 -28.32 -12.72
CA LEU A 858 -12.74 -28.42 -13.59
C LEU A 858 -13.17 -28.82 -15.00
N GLY A 859 -12.42 -28.37 -16.01
CA GLY A 859 -12.63 -28.78 -17.40
C GLY A 859 -12.48 -30.29 -17.61
N GLU A 860 -13.26 -30.86 -18.52
CA GLU A 860 -13.30 -32.31 -18.78
C GLU A 860 -11.93 -32.88 -19.16
N LEU A 861 -11.16 -32.14 -19.94
CA LEU A 861 -9.81 -32.52 -20.38
C LEU A 861 -8.86 -32.70 -19.19
N GLU A 862 -8.85 -31.76 -18.25
CA GLU A 862 -7.98 -31.86 -17.06
C GLU A 862 -8.42 -33.04 -16.19
N GLN A 863 -9.74 -33.26 -16.01
CA GLN A 863 -10.26 -34.41 -15.28
C GLN A 863 -9.84 -35.76 -15.90
N GLU A 864 -9.79 -35.88 -17.23
CA GLU A 864 -9.30 -37.08 -17.92
C GLU A 864 -7.83 -37.36 -17.57
N ILE A 865 -7.00 -36.31 -17.54
CA ILE A 865 -5.57 -36.44 -17.24
C ILE A 865 -5.34 -36.79 -15.77
N LEU A 866 -6.09 -36.18 -14.85
CA LEU A 866 -5.98 -36.45 -13.41
C LEU A 866 -6.19 -37.94 -13.08
N LYS A 867 -7.14 -38.60 -13.76
CA LYS A 867 -7.40 -40.05 -13.60
C LYS A 867 -6.22 -40.94 -14.02
N ARG A 868 -5.24 -40.40 -14.74
CA ARG A 868 -4.06 -41.13 -15.24
C ARG A 868 -2.80 -40.88 -14.40
N LEU A 869 -2.85 -39.96 -13.44
CA LEU A 869 -1.66 -39.55 -12.66
C LEU A 869 -1.14 -40.65 -11.74
N ASP A 870 -1.98 -41.56 -11.26
CA ASP A 870 -1.57 -42.66 -10.37
C ASP A 870 -0.45 -43.52 -11.00
N LYS A 871 -0.43 -43.64 -12.34
CA LYS A 871 0.63 -44.34 -13.07
C LYS A 871 1.99 -43.66 -12.91
N VAL A 872 2.01 -42.32 -12.93
CA VAL A 872 3.23 -41.51 -12.74
C VAL A 872 3.71 -41.57 -11.29
N PHE A 873 2.77 -41.62 -10.34
CA PHE A 873 3.06 -41.62 -8.90
C PHE A 873 3.49 -42.99 -8.36
N SER A 874 3.23 -44.07 -9.11
CA SER A 874 3.65 -45.43 -8.76
C SER A 874 5.17 -45.58 -8.62
N ASN A 875 5.60 -46.65 -7.93
CA ASN A 875 7.01 -46.90 -7.63
C ASN A 875 7.90 -47.09 -8.88
N SER A 876 7.35 -47.59 -10.00
CA SER A 876 8.08 -47.74 -11.26
C SER A 876 8.36 -46.40 -11.97
N GLY A 877 7.60 -45.34 -11.64
CA GLY A 877 7.80 -43.98 -12.15
C GLY A 877 7.80 -43.90 -13.67
N GLU A 878 6.63 -44.07 -14.30
CA GLU A 878 6.47 -44.03 -15.76
C GLU A 878 6.36 -42.60 -16.31
N HIS A 879 6.82 -42.41 -17.56
CA HIS A 879 6.56 -41.21 -18.35
C HIS A 879 5.11 -41.23 -18.86
N LEU A 880 4.36 -40.16 -18.61
CA LEU A 880 3.01 -39.99 -19.15
C LEU A 880 3.04 -39.04 -20.35
N VAL A 881 2.61 -39.52 -21.51
CA VAL A 881 2.40 -38.69 -22.70
C VAL A 881 0.90 -38.62 -23.04
N ILE A 882 0.38 -37.39 -23.13
CA ILE A 882 -0.97 -37.08 -23.61
C ILE A 882 -0.82 -36.42 -24.98
N SER A 883 -1.26 -37.11 -26.03
CA SER A 883 -1.03 -36.67 -27.40
C SER A 883 -2.25 -35.99 -28.00
N ARG A 884 -2.09 -34.73 -28.40
CA ARG A 884 -2.98 -33.91 -29.26
C ARG A 884 -4.45 -33.93 -28.85
N LYS A 885 -4.74 -33.25 -27.75
CA LYS A 885 -6.10 -32.99 -27.29
C LYS A 885 -6.47 -31.53 -27.57
N THR A 886 -7.73 -31.30 -27.95
CA THR A 886 -8.23 -29.95 -28.18
C THR A 886 -8.45 -29.21 -26.87
N ILE A 887 -8.01 -27.96 -26.80
CA ILE A 887 -8.25 -27.02 -25.70
C ILE A 887 -9.02 -25.80 -26.22
N THR A 888 -9.89 -25.25 -25.38
CA THR A 888 -10.71 -24.08 -25.69
C THR A 888 -10.52 -22.98 -24.67
N ASN A 889 -10.96 -21.76 -24.99
CA ASN A 889 -10.80 -20.60 -24.11
C ASN A 889 -11.61 -20.74 -22.80
N LEU A 890 -12.50 -21.73 -22.72
CA LEU A 890 -13.24 -22.09 -21.51
C LEU A 890 -12.39 -22.91 -20.53
N ASP A 891 -11.34 -23.57 -21.01
CA ASP A 891 -10.41 -24.38 -20.22
C ASP A 891 -9.38 -23.48 -19.52
N ARG A 892 -9.83 -22.90 -18.39
CA ARG A 892 -9.04 -21.97 -17.57
C ARG A 892 -8.21 -22.71 -16.53
N ALA A 893 -7.07 -22.13 -16.16
CA ALA A 893 -6.13 -22.68 -15.17
C ALA A 893 -5.66 -24.13 -15.47
N PHE A 894 -5.63 -24.52 -16.75
CA PHE A 894 -5.24 -25.87 -17.14
C PHE A 894 -3.81 -26.19 -16.67
N GLY A 895 -3.62 -27.36 -16.05
CA GLY A 895 -2.33 -27.84 -15.55
C GLY A 895 -2.07 -27.46 -14.08
N THR A 896 -2.88 -26.57 -13.52
CA THR A 896 -2.77 -26.17 -12.12
C THR A 896 -3.15 -27.31 -11.18
N ARG A 897 -4.26 -28.03 -11.43
CA ARG A 897 -4.66 -29.14 -10.54
C ARG A 897 -3.69 -30.31 -10.62
N ILE A 898 -3.12 -30.56 -11.80
CA ILE A 898 -2.05 -31.55 -11.98
C ILE A 898 -0.84 -31.19 -11.08
N SER A 899 -0.50 -29.91 -11.03
CA SER A 899 0.63 -29.41 -10.23
C SER A 899 0.38 -29.51 -8.72
N TYR A 900 -0.87 -29.28 -8.27
CA TYR A 900 -1.27 -29.55 -6.89
C TYR A 900 -1.02 -31.01 -6.49
N GLU A 901 -1.47 -31.97 -7.29
CA GLU A 901 -1.30 -33.40 -7.00
C GLU A 901 0.18 -33.80 -6.92
N ILE A 902 1.02 -33.21 -7.77
CA ILE A 902 2.48 -33.40 -7.73
C ILE A 902 3.05 -32.78 -6.45
N SER A 903 2.78 -31.51 -6.18
CA SER A 903 3.36 -30.78 -5.06
C SER A 903 2.93 -31.34 -3.70
N LYS A 904 1.70 -31.86 -3.58
CA LYS A 904 1.23 -32.48 -2.34
C LYS A 904 2.01 -33.76 -2.00
N ARG A 905 2.49 -34.49 -3.01
CA ARG A 905 3.23 -35.76 -2.85
C ARG A 905 4.75 -35.57 -2.81
N PHE A 906 5.29 -34.70 -3.66
CA PHE A 906 6.73 -34.56 -3.90
C PHE A 906 7.31 -33.21 -3.44
N GLY A 907 6.49 -32.29 -2.93
CA GLY A 907 6.95 -30.99 -2.45
C GLY A 907 7.46 -30.07 -3.56
N GLU A 908 8.43 -29.21 -3.22
CA GLU A 908 9.00 -28.21 -4.16
C GLU A 908 9.92 -28.85 -5.21
N GLU A 909 10.48 -30.03 -4.95
CA GLU A 909 11.32 -30.76 -5.91
C GLU A 909 10.56 -31.21 -7.17
N GLY A 910 9.24 -31.38 -7.07
CA GLY A 910 8.39 -31.86 -8.16
C GLY A 910 8.72 -33.30 -8.57
N LEU A 911 8.47 -33.63 -9.84
CA LEU A 911 8.79 -34.95 -10.37
C LEU A 911 10.31 -35.08 -10.59
N ASN A 912 10.91 -36.14 -10.01
CA ASN A 912 12.34 -36.43 -10.09
C ASN A 912 12.64 -37.81 -10.72
N GLY A 913 13.91 -38.04 -11.08
CA GLY A 913 14.36 -39.28 -11.70
C GLY A 913 13.78 -39.47 -13.11
N THR A 914 13.18 -40.63 -13.35
CA THR A 914 12.51 -40.99 -14.62
C THR A 914 11.04 -40.59 -14.66
N ARG A 915 10.54 -39.70 -13.80
CA ARG A 915 9.13 -39.26 -13.85
C ARG A 915 8.98 -38.03 -14.71
N SER A 916 8.06 -38.05 -15.66
CA SER A 916 7.72 -36.86 -16.45
C SER A 916 6.30 -36.93 -16.99
N ILE A 917 5.70 -35.77 -17.23
CA ILE A 917 4.40 -35.63 -17.88
C ILE A 917 4.57 -34.70 -19.08
N LYS A 918 4.27 -35.19 -20.28
CA LYS A 918 4.22 -34.38 -21.51
C LYS A 918 2.79 -34.32 -22.04
N ILE A 919 2.25 -33.11 -22.20
CA ILE A 919 0.90 -32.86 -22.70
C ILE A 919 1.00 -32.04 -23.98
N LEU A 920 0.41 -32.54 -25.07
CA LEU A 920 0.35 -31.85 -26.36
C LEU A 920 -1.10 -31.47 -26.66
N LEU A 921 -1.33 -30.18 -26.93
CA LEU A 921 -2.65 -29.58 -27.12
C LEU A 921 -2.74 -28.82 -28.44
N ASP A 922 -3.95 -28.70 -28.95
CA ASP A 922 -4.32 -27.87 -30.11
C ASP A 922 -5.52 -26.96 -29.77
N GLY A 923 -5.50 -25.71 -30.23
CA GLY A 923 -6.61 -24.76 -30.03
C GLY A 923 -6.23 -23.50 -29.26
N SER A 924 -7.18 -22.91 -28.53
CA SER A 924 -6.99 -21.63 -27.85
C SER A 924 -7.17 -21.82 -26.35
N ALA A 925 -6.14 -21.62 -25.53
CA ALA A 925 -6.23 -21.84 -24.08
C ALA A 925 -6.84 -20.65 -23.34
N GLY A 926 -7.64 -20.93 -22.31
CA GLY A 926 -8.23 -19.91 -21.44
C GLY A 926 -7.23 -19.20 -20.53
N GLN A 927 -7.74 -18.31 -19.69
CA GLN A 927 -6.95 -17.56 -18.70
C GLN A 927 -6.15 -18.50 -17.77
N SER A 928 -4.97 -18.05 -17.34
CA SER A 928 -4.10 -18.77 -16.40
C SER A 928 -3.62 -20.14 -16.90
N PHE A 929 -3.50 -20.32 -18.21
CA PHE A 929 -2.94 -21.53 -18.81
C PHE A 929 -1.57 -21.86 -18.20
N CYS A 930 -1.40 -23.08 -17.69
CA CYS A 930 -0.19 -23.54 -17.00
C CYS A 930 0.20 -22.72 -15.77
N ALA A 931 -0.75 -22.12 -15.06
CA ALA A 931 -0.47 -21.46 -13.78
C ALA A 931 0.06 -22.48 -12.74
N PHE A 932 1.08 -22.07 -11.99
CA PHE A 932 1.77 -22.85 -10.95
C PHE A 932 2.38 -24.17 -11.45
N LEU A 933 2.67 -24.30 -12.75
CA LEU A 933 3.10 -25.59 -13.33
C LEU A 933 4.35 -26.14 -12.63
N ALA A 934 4.23 -27.33 -12.05
CA ALA A 934 5.28 -27.97 -11.27
C ALA A 934 6.40 -28.56 -12.16
N LYS A 935 7.60 -28.70 -11.57
CA LYS A 935 8.76 -29.33 -12.22
C LYS A 935 8.45 -30.76 -12.68
N GLY A 936 8.89 -31.05 -13.91
CA GLY A 936 8.69 -32.35 -14.59
C GLY A 936 7.41 -32.44 -15.43
N VAL A 937 6.61 -31.37 -15.49
CA VAL A 937 5.49 -31.25 -16.43
C VAL A 937 5.88 -30.36 -17.61
N THR A 938 5.62 -30.83 -18.83
CA THR A 938 5.79 -30.09 -20.08
C THR A 938 4.45 -30.00 -20.78
N VAL A 939 4.01 -28.79 -21.11
CA VAL A 939 2.79 -28.55 -21.87
C VAL A 939 3.14 -27.80 -23.15
N GLU A 940 2.72 -28.37 -24.28
CA GLU A 940 2.94 -27.87 -25.63
C GLU A 940 1.60 -27.54 -26.28
N LEU A 941 1.43 -26.32 -26.77
CA LEU A 941 0.20 -25.83 -27.39
C LEU A 941 0.47 -25.33 -28.82
N GLU A 942 -0.14 -26.01 -29.79
CA GLU A 942 -0.26 -25.54 -31.17
C GLU A 942 -1.54 -24.69 -31.31
N GLY A 943 -1.40 -23.37 -31.28
CA GLY A 943 -2.50 -22.42 -31.23
C GLY A 943 -2.14 -21.14 -30.47
N ASP A 944 -3.03 -20.64 -29.61
CA ASP A 944 -2.85 -19.40 -28.84
C ASP A 944 -3.33 -19.54 -27.39
N ALA A 945 -2.98 -18.60 -26.52
CA ALA A 945 -3.46 -18.57 -25.14
C ALA A 945 -3.82 -17.15 -24.70
N ASN A 946 -4.76 -17.04 -23.76
CA ASN A 946 -5.16 -15.74 -23.20
C ASN A 946 -4.14 -15.24 -22.14
N ASP A 947 -4.55 -14.37 -21.23
CA ASP A 947 -3.72 -13.77 -20.19
C ASP A 947 -3.21 -14.80 -19.15
N TYR A 948 -2.16 -14.39 -18.44
CA TYR A 948 -1.61 -15.10 -17.27
C TYR A 948 -0.95 -16.45 -17.56
N VAL A 949 -0.52 -16.69 -18.81
CA VAL A 949 0.22 -17.91 -19.17
C VAL A 949 1.42 -18.11 -18.24
N GLY A 950 1.55 -19.28 -17.61
CA GLY A 950 2.66 -19.59 -16.71
C GLY A 950 2.73 -18.70 -15.47
N LYS A 951 1.60 -18.14 -15.02
CA LYS A 951 1.49 -17.41 -13.74
C LYS A 951 2.08 -18.23 -12.59
N CYS A 952 3.01 -17.63 -11.84
CA CYS A 952 3.76 -18.28 -10.75
C CYS A 952 4.36 -19.65 -11.14
N LEU A 953 4.87 -19.79 -12.37
CA LEU A 953 5.52 -21.00 -12.85
C LEU A 953 6.53 -21.54 -11.83
N SER A 954 6.39 -22.83 -11.50
CA SER A 954 7.10 -23.52 -10.42
C SER A 954 7.96 -24.67 -10.95
N GLY A 955 8.64 -24.44 -12.07
CA GLY A 955 9.62 -25.37 -12.64
C GLY A 955 9.13 -26.16 -13.86
N GLY A 956 7.85 -26.04 -14.24
CA GLY A 956 7.32 -26.64 -15.46
C GLY A 956 7.88 -26.04 -16.75
N THR A 957 7.60 -26.69 -17.89
CA THR A 957 7.94 -26.20 -19.23
C THR A 957 6.67 -25.87 -20.01
N VAL A 958 6.59 -24.66 -20.58
CA VAL A 958 5.43 -24.20 -21.38
C VAL A 958 5.90 -23.80 -22.77
N ILE A 959 5.28 -24.35 -23.80
CA ILE A 959 5.59 -24.10 -25.20
C ILE A 959 4.30 -23.67 -25.91
N VAL A 960 4.29 -22.51 -26.56
CA VAL A 960 3.14 -22.03 -27.37
C VAL A 960 3.64 -21.55 -28.72
N TYR A 961 3.05 -22.05 -29.79
CA TYR A 961 3.37 -21.66 -31.16
C TYR A 961 2.11 -21.68 -32.06
N PRO A 962 2.04 -20.84 -33.10
CA PRO A 962 0.90 -20.79 -34.00
C PRO A 962 0.71 -22.12 -34.74
N PRO A 963 -0.50 -22.41 -35.23
CA PRO A 963 -0.74 -23.59 -36.06
C PRO A 963 0.27 -23.68 -37.21
N LYS A 964 0.76 -24.89 -37.52
CA LYS A 964 1.82 -25.07 -38.54
C LYS A 964 1.43 -24.59 -39.95
N LYS A 965 0.15 -24.37 -40.19
CA LYS A 965 -0.41 -23.86 -41.44
C LYS A 965 -0.70 -22.35 -41.41
N ALA A 966 -0.34 -21.64 -40.33
CA ALA A 966 -0.49 -20.20 -40.24
C ALA A 966 0.33 -19.51 -41.33
N ALA A 967 -0.30 -18.61 -42.09
CA ALA A 967 0.34 -17.87 -43.20
C ALA A 967 0.82 -16.47 -42.78
N TYR A 968 0.53 -16.05 -41.55
CA TYR A 968 0.95 -14.76 -41.00
C TYR A 968 2.29 -14.90 -40.26
N LYS A 969 3.04 -13.79 -40.19
CA LYS A 969 4.27 -13.71 -39.42
C LYS A 969 3.99 -13.73 -37.93
N SER A 970 4.68 -14.59 -37.17
CA SER A 970 4.42 -14.74 -35.74
C SER A 970 4.87 -13.52 -34.94
N GLU A 971 5.95 -12.86 -35.35
CA GLU A 971 6.51 -11.69 -34.67
C GLU A 971 5.66 -10.41 -34.80
N GLU A 972 4.62 -10.42 -35.65
CA GLU A 972 3.67 -9.33 -35.84
C GLU A 972 2.27 -9.64 -35.25
N ASN A 973 2.07 -10.83 -34.66
CA ASN A 973 0.76 -11.30 -34.19
C ASN A 973 0.79 -11.79 -32.74
N SER A 974 -0.25 -11.45 -31.98
CA SER A 974 -0.40 -11.90 -30.59
C SER A 974 -0.54 -13.41 -30.50
N ILE A 975 0.24 -14.02 -29.61
CA ILE A 975 0.23 -15.47 -29.34
C ILE A 975 -0.19 -15.79 -27.90
N ILE A 976 0.19 -14.93 -26.96
CA ILE A 976 -0.20 -15.02 -25.55
C ILE A 976 -0.66 -13.64 -25.04
N GLY A 977 -1.59 -13.65 -24.10
CA GLY A 977 -2.14 -12.43 -23.50
C GLY A 977 -1.18 -11.70 -22.56
N ASN A 978 -1.76 -10.82 -21.75
CA ASN A 978 -1.07 -9.96 -20.80
C ASN A 978 -0.58 -10.73 -19.57
N VAL A 979 0.40 -10.16 -18.86
CA VAL A 979 0.80 -10.56 -17.50
C VAL A 979 1.24 -12.04 -17.45
N ALA A 980 1.72 -12.57 -18.58
CA ALA A 980 2.33 -13.89 -18.63
C ALA A 980 3.59 -13.95 -17.76
N LEU A 981 3.81 -15.10 -17.11
CA LEU A 981 4.91 -15.37 -16.18
C LEU A 981 4.93 -14.51 -14.91
N TYR A 982 3.76 -13.95 -14.55
CA TYR A 982 3.64 -13.13 -13.35
C TYR A 982 4.09 -13.88 -12.10
N GLY A 983 5.16 -13.40 -11.46
CA GLY A 983 5.68 -14.01 -10.24
C GLY A 983 6.28 -15.41 -10.43
N ALA A 984 6.66 -15.78 -11.65
CA ALA A 984 7.27 -17.08 -11.94
C ALA A 984 8.57 -17.27 -11.15
N THR A 985 8.76 -18.42 -10.51
CA THR A 985 9.91 -18.69 -9.63
C THR A 985 10.97 -19.57 -10.29
N SER A 986 10.56 -20.41 -11.25
CA SER A 986 11.46 -21.30 -12.01
C SER A 986 10.71 -21.91 -13.20
N GLY A 987 11.45 -22.51 -14.14
CA GLY A 987 10.89 -23.18 -15.32
C GLY A 987 11.33 -22.54 -16.64
N ASP A 988 10.97 -23.19 -17.75
CA ASP A 988 11.36 -22.79 -19.11
C ASP A 988 10.12 -22.47 -19.96
N CYS A 989 10.12 -21.35 -20.66
CA CYS A 989 9.02 -20.91 -21.51
C CYS A 989 9.47 -20.52 -22.91
N TRP A 990 8.68 -20.93 -23.91
CA TRP A 990 9.01 -20.83 -25.34
C TRP A 990 7.78 -20.34 -26.10
N PHE A 991 7.78 -19.07 -26.51
CA PHE A 991 6.61 -18.42 -27.11
C PHE A 991 6.92 -17.87 -28.52
N ARG A 992 6.37 -18.51 -29.56
CA ARG A 992 6.52 -18.07 -30.95
C ARG A 992 5.42 -17.05 -31.32
N GLY A 993 5.67 -15.79 -30.97
CA GLY A 993 4.86 -14.64 -31.38
C GLY A 993 4.93 -13.46 -30.41
N VAL A 994 3.95 -12.55 -30.48
CA VAL A 994 3.87 -11.36 -29.61
C VAL A 994 3.18 -11.70 -28.28
N ALA A 995 3.86 -11.47 -27.16
CA ALA A 995 3.24 -11.46 -25.84
C ALA A 995 2.63 -10.09 -25.51
N GLY A 996 1.54 -10.08 -24.75
CA GLY A 996 0.85 -8.86 -24.33
C GLY A 996 1.65 -7.96 -23.38
N GLU A 997 0.95 -7.03 -22.74
CA GLU A 997 1.52 -6.10 -21.76
C GLU A 997 2.02 -6.84 -20.51
N ARG A 998 3.01 -6.26 -19.83
CA ARG A 998 3.56 -6.77 -18.55
C ARG A 998 4.07 -8.21 -18.62
N PHE A 999 4.57 -8.62 -19.78
CA PHE A 999 5.26 -9.90 -19.93
C PHE A 999 6.39 -10.05 -18.92
N ALA A 1000 6.45 -11.18 -18.21
CA ALA A 1000 7.42 -11.47 -17.16
C ALA A 1000 7.46 -10.44 -16.00
N VAL A 1001 6.33 -9.77 -15.74
CA VAL A 1001 6.18 -8.93 -14.55
C VAL A 1001 6.47 -9.74 -13.30
N ARG A 1002 7.28 -9.19 -12.39
CA ARG A 1002 7.68 -9.85 -11.14
C ARG A 1002 8.37 -11.21 -11.33
N ASN A 1003 8.88 -11.59 -12.51
CA ASN A 1003 9.61 -12.84 -12.71
C ASN A 1003 10.82 -12.92 -11.75
N SER A 1004 10.94 -14.06 -11.08
CA SER A 1004 11.88 -14.32 -9.99
C SER A 1004 12.84 -15.48 -10.30
N GLY A 1005 12.70 -16.16 -11.44
CA GLY A 1005 13.60 -17.27 -11.78
C GLY A 1005 13.29 -18.05 -13.05
N CYS A 1006 12.23 -17.74 -13.79
CA CYS A 1006 11.91 -18.40 -15.06
C CYS A 1006 12.83 -17.93 -16.19
N ILE A 1007 13.18 -18.86 -17.08
CA ILE A 1007 13.85 -18.60 -18.35
C ILE A 1007 12.80 -18.56 -19.47
N ALA A 1008 12.72 -17.47 -20.21
CA ALA A 1008 11.75 -17.32 -21.29
C ALA A 1008 12.40 -16.83 -22.60
N VAL A 1009 11.98 -17.41 -23.72
CA VAL A 1009 12.29 -16.92 -25.07
C VAL A 1009 10.97 -16.57 -25.77
N VAL A 1010 10.89 -15.34 -26.30
CA VAL A 1010 9.71 -14.79 -26.97
C VAL A 1010 10.12 -13.95 -28.18
N GLU A 1011 9.26 -13.89 -29.20
CA GLU A 1011 9.56 -13.11 -30.40
C GLU A 1011 9.36 -11.60 -30.18
N ALA A 1012 8.29 -11.16 -29.53
CA ALA A 1012 8.03 -9.75 -29.24
C ALA A 1012 7.18 -9.55 -27.99
N VAL A 1013 7.19 -8.35 -27.40
CA VAL A 1013 6.49 -8.04 -26.15
C VAL A 1013 5.81 -6.66 -26.16
N GLY A 1014 4.69 -6.53 -25.44
CA GLY A 1014 3.99 -5.27 -25.22
C GLY A 1014 4.66 -4.31 -24.21
N ASP A 1015 3.92 -3.30 -23.77
CA ASP A 1015 4.39 -2.30 -22.79
C ASP A 1015 4.66 -2.95 -21.42
N HIS A 1016 5.58 -2.39 -20.63
CA HIS A 1016 5.92 -2.81 -19.27
C HIS A 1016 6.49 -4.24 -19.13
N ALA A 1017 7.07 -4.82 -20.18
CA ALA A 1017 7.73 -6.12 -20.07
C ALA A 1017 8.93 -6.08 -19.09
N CYS A 1018 9.15 -7.17 -18.36
CA CYS A 1018 10.14 -7.32 -17.28
C CYS A 1018 9.98 -6.31 -16.11
N GLU A 1019 8.81 -5.70 -15.95
CA GLU A 1019 8.52 -4.81 -14.83
C GLU A 1019 8.68 -5.55 -13.50
N TYR A 1020 9.38 -4.93 -12.55
CA TYR A 1020 9.77 -5.54 -11.28
C TYR A 1020 10.50 -6.89 -11.38
N MET A 1021 11.12 -7.32 -12.47
CA MET A 1021 11.83 -8.62 -12.43
C MET A 1021 12.90 -8.66 -11.31
N THR A 1022 12.99 -9.76 -10.54
CA THR A 1022 14.03 -9.99 -9.51
C THR A 1022 14.91 -11.19 -9.78
N GLY A 1023 14.61 -11.99 -10.79
CA GLY A 1023 15.40 -13.16 -11.15
C GLY A 1023 14.94 -13.77 -12.47
N GLY A 1024 15.67 -14.76 -12.95
CA GLY A 1024 15.41 -15.42 -14.24
C GLY A 1024 16.13 -14.76 -15.41
N ARG A 1025 15.84 -15.24 -16.62
CA ARG A 1025 16.43 -14.74 -17.86
C ARG A 1025 15.37 -14.62 -18.96
N VAL A 1026 15.27 -13.46 -19.60
CA VAL A 1026 14.31 -13.23 -20.68
C VAL A 1026 15.06 -12.89 -21.97
N ILE A 1027 14.74 -13.57 -23.07
CA ILE A 1027 15.29 -13.29 -24.40
C ILE A 1027 14.13 -12.84 -25.30
N VAL A 1028 14.24 -11.64 -25.86
CA VAL A 1028 13.26 -11.07 -26.81
C VAL A 1028 13.92 -10.89 -28.16
N LEU A 1029 13.42 -11.58 -29.19
CA LEU A 1029 14.04 -11.64 -30.52
C LEU A 1029 13.68 -10.44 -31.43
N GLY A 1030 12.64 -9.69 -31.09
CA GLY A 1030 12.04 -8.66 -31.93
C GLY A 1030 11.60 -7.41 -31.13
N PRO A 1031 10.54 -6.70 -31.57
CA PRO A 1031 10.11 -5.44 -30.97
C PRO A 1031 9.68 -5.53 -29.49
N ILE A 1032 9.85 -4.39 -28.79
CA ILE A 1032 9.41 -4.18 -27.40
C ILE A 1032 8.43 -3.01 -27.28
N GLY A 1033 7.54 -3.06 -26.30
CA GLY A 1033 6.73 -1.92 -25.86
C GLY A 1033 7.49 -0.92 -24.99
N ARG A 1034 6.79 0.13 -24.57
CA ARG A 1034 7.30 1.22 -23.71
C ARG A 1034 7.54 0.75 -22.28
N ASN A 1035 8.40 1.47 -21.57
CA ASN A 1035 8.69 1.26 -20.15
C ASN A 1035 9.25 -0.14 -19.81
N PHE A 1036 9.97 -0.76 -20.75
CA PHE A 1036 10.62 -2.04 -20.53
C PHE A 1036 11.57 -1.98 -19.33
N ALA A 1037 11.58 -3.02 -18.50
CA ALA A 1037 12.43 -3.16 -17.30
C ALA A 1037 12.24 -2.11 -16.20
N ALA A 1038 11.07 -1.45 -16.12
CA ALA A 1038 10.76 -0.54 -15.03
C ALA A 1038 10.83 -1.25 -13.66
N ALA A 1039 11.64 -0.70 -12.74
CA ALA A 1039 11.98 -1.30 -11.44
C ALA A 1039 12.48 -2.75 -11.48
N MET A 1040 13.06 -3.17 -12.60
CA MET A 1040 13.81 -4.42 -12.67
C MET A 1040 14.98 -4.34 -11.67
N SER A 1041 14.99 -5.21 -10.68
CA SER A 1041 15.94 -5.18 -9.56
C SER A 1041 16.81 -6.45 -9.48
N GLY A 1042 16.53 -7.46 -10.30
CA GLY A 1042 17.33 -8.67 -10.45
C GLY A 1042 16.93 -9.49 -11.69
N GLY A 1043 17.76 -10.46 -12.05
CA GLY A 1043 17.64 -11.19 -13.33
C GLY A 1043 18.33 -10.46 -14.48
N ILE A 1044 18.27 -11.04 -15.69
CA ILE A 1044 18.91 -10.49 -16.90
C ILE A 1044 17.93 -10.59 -18.07
N ALA A 1045 17.81 -9.54 -18.88
CA ALA A 1045 17.10 -9.60 -20.16
C ALA A 1045 18.06 -9.34 -21.33
N PHE A 1046 17.85 -10.05 -22.43
CA PHE A 1046 18.59 -9.92 -23.68
C PHE A 1046 17.65 -9.51 -24.80
N LEU A 1047 17.97 -8.39 -25.45
CA LEU A 1047 17.13 -7.76 -26.46
C LEU A 1047 17.88 -7.68 -27.79
N PHE A 1048 17.26 -8.12 -28.87
CA PHE A 1048 17.80 -7.92 -30.22
C PHE A 1048 17.40 -6.54 -30.74
N ASN A 1049 18.35 -5.61 -30.76
CA ASN A 1049 18.13 -4.21 -31.15
C ASN A 1049 17.68 -4.11 -32.63
N GLN A 1050 16.55 -3.42 -32.85
CA GLN A 1050 15.96 -3.20 -34.17
C GLN A 1050 16.25 -1.79 -34.74
N GLY A 1051 17.04 -0.94 -34.05
CA GLY A 1051 17.34 0.44 -34.44
C GLY A 1051 16.50 1.50 -33.73
N ASP A 1052 16.86 2.79 -33.84
CA ASP A 1052 16.18 3.86 -33.12
C ASP A 1052 14.72 4.07 -33.57
N PRO A 1053 13.77 4.34 -32.64
CA PRO A 1053 13.96 4.72 -31.23
C PRO A 1053 13.85 3.53 -30.23
N PHE A 1054 14.35 2.33 -30.54
CA PHE A 1054 14.24 1.14 -29.67
C PHE A 1054 14.74 1.38 -28.23
N THR A 1055 15.89 2.03 -28.07
CA THR A 1055 16.50 2.31 -26.74
C THR A 1055 15.65 3.23 -25.87
N HIS A 1056 14.90 4.17 -26.47
CA HIS A 1056 14.01 5.08 -25.75
C HIS A 1056 12.80 4.39 -25.11
N ARG A 1057 12.51 3.13 -25.47
CA ARG A 1057 11.44 2.34 -24.87
C ARG A 1057 11.85 1.67 -23.56
N ILE A 1058 13.15 1.65 -23.24
CA ILE A 1058 13.68 1.02 -22.03
C ILE A 1058 13.74 2.03 -20.89
N ASN A 1059 13.21 1.64 -19.72
CA ASN A 1059 13.31 2.46 -18.52
C ASN A 1059 14.68 2.27 -17.84
N VAL A 1060 15.58 3.22 -18.07
CA VAL A 1060 16.96 3.19 -17.55
C VAL A 1060 17.12 3.72 -16.11
N ALA A 1061 16.01 3.91 -15.37
CA ALA A 1061 16.06 4.44 -14.01
C ALA A 1061 16.79 3.48 -13.04
N THR A 1062 16.63 2.16 -13.22
CA THR A 1062 17.19 1.13 -12.32
C THR A 1062 18.11 0.12 -13.00
N VAL A 1063 18.28 0.21 -14.33
CA VAL A 1063 19.06 -0.73 -15.13
C VAL A 1063 20.14 -0.02 -15.95
N ASP A 1064 21.22 -0.75 -16.24
CA ASP A 1064 22.23 -0.39 -17.23
C ASP A 1064 22.05 -1.22 -18.50
N LEU A 1065 22.51 -0.67 -19.62
CA LEU A 1065 22.52 -1.33 -20.93
C LEU A 1065 23.96 -1.70 -21.26
N ASP A 1066 24.31 -2.97 -21.05
CA ASP A 1066 25.65 -3.51 -21.25
C ASP A 1066 25.72 -4.35 -22.56
N PRO A 1067 26.91 -4.55 -23.14
CA PRO A 1067 27.11 -5.62 -24.11
C PRO A 1067 27.06 -7.00 -23.42
N PRO A 1068 26.63 -8.07 -24.13
CA PRO A 1068 26.68 -9.43 -23.60
C PRO A 1068 28.13 -9.92 -23.43
N SER A 1069 28.40 -10.76 -22.44
CA SER A 1069 29.68 -11.48 -22.33
C SER A 1069 29.73 -12.69 -23.27
N GLU A 1070 30.91 -13.30 -23.46
CA GLU A 1070 31.05 -14.55 -24.22
C GLU A 1070 30.15 -15.68 -23.68
N ASP A 1071 30.09 -15.83 -22.35
CA ASP A 1071 29.19 -16.80 -21.70
C ASP A 1071 27.71 -16.49 -21.96
N ASP A 1072 27.34 -15.21 -22.00
CA ASP A 1072 25.99 -14.78 -22.35
C ASP A 1072 25.67 -15.13 -23.81
N LEU A 1073 26.61 -14.93 -24.75
CA LEU A 1073 26.44 -15.26 -26.17
C LEU A 1073 26.24 -16.77 -26.40
N VAL A 1074 27.02 -17.62 -25.72
CA VAL A 1074 26.85 -19.08 -25.74
C VAL A 1074 25.45 -19.45 -25.23
N PHE A 1075 25.06 -18.90 -24.08
CA PHE A 1075 23.76 -19.15 -23.49
C PHE A 1075 22.61 -18.74 -24.42
N ILE A 1076 22.66 -17.54 -25.00
CA ILE A 1076 21.61 -17.03 -25.88
C ILE A 1076 21.48 -17.90 -27.12
N ARG A 1077 22.61 -18.22 -27.77
CA ARG A 1077 22.61 -19.05 -28.98
C ARG A 1077 22.00 -20.42 -28.74
N ASP A 1078 22.33 -21.08 -27.63
CA ASP A 1078 21.80 -22.39 -27.31
C ASP A 1078 20.30 -22.34 -26.94
N ARG A 1079 19.85 -21.27 -26.30
CA ARG A 1079 18.42 -21.06 -26.03
C ARG A 1079 17.63 -20.78 -27.30
N ILE A 1080 18.18 -20.04 -28.26
CA ILE A 1080 17.52 -19.82 -29.55
C ILE A 1080 17.47 -21.11 -30.37
N LYS A 1081 18.53 -21.92 -30.41
CA LYS A 1081 18.49 -23.26 -31.06
C LYS A 1081 17.36 -24.11 -30.51
N LYS A 1082 17.27 -24.22 -29.17
CA LYS A 1082 16.20 -24.96 -28.51
C LYS A 1082 14.82 -24.37 -28.80
N PHE A 1083 14.70 -23.05 -28.85
CA PHE A 1083 13.46 -22.36 -29.21
C PHE A 1083 13.00 -22.74 -30.63
N VAL A 1084 13.91 -22.77 -31.60
CA VAL A 1084 13.64 -23.19 -32.98
C VAL A 1084 13.25 -24.67 -33.04
N GLU A 1085 13.98 -25.55 -32.35
CA GLU A 1085 13.66 -26.99 -32.29
C GLU A 1085 12.25 -27.26 -31.75
N LEU A 1086 11.81 -26.48 -30.76
CA LEU A 1086 10.51 -26.67 -30.10
C LEU A 1086 9.35 -25.99 -30.81
N THR A 1087 9.57 -24.85 -31.49
CA THR A 1087 8.50 -24.00 -32.01
C THR A 1087 8.51 -23.82 -33.54
N GLY A 1088 9.60 -24.20 -34.19
CA GLY A 1088 9.83 -23.92 -35.60
C GLY A 1088 9.90 -22.42 -35.93
N SER A 1089 10.34 -21.57 -35.00
CA SER A 1089 10.45 -20.12 -35.21
C SER A 1089 11.35 -19.77 -36.39
N GLU A 1090 10.77 -19.12 -37.40
CA GLU A 1090 11.47 -18.64 -38.59
C GLU A 1090 12.41 -17.47 -38.24
N LEU A 1091 11.98 -16.56 -37.36
CA LEU A 1091 12.82 -15.47 -36.86
C LEU A 1091 14.03 -16.00 -36.08
N GLY A 1092 13.80 -16.99 -35.21
CA GLY A 1092 14.87 -17.66 -34.48
C GLY A 1092 15.88 -18.34 -35.42
N GLN A 1093 15.39 -19.04 -36.45
CA GLN A 1093 16.25 -19.67 -37.46
C GLN A 1093 17.07 -18.62 -38.23
N HIS A 1094 16.44 -17.53 -38.65
CA HIS A 1094 17.12 -16.42 -39.32
C HIS A 1094 18.25 -15.82 -38.47
N ILE A 1095 18.04 -15.67 -37.15
CA ILE A 1095 19.07 -15.18 -36.22
C ILE A 1095 20.24 -16.18 -36.11
N LEU A 1096 19.96 -17.48 -36.09
CA LEU A 1096 21.00 -18.52 -36.02
C LEU A 1096 21.83 -18.59 -37.31
N ASP A 1097 21.18 -18.46 -38.46
CA ASP A 1097 21.81 -18.49 -39.78
C ASP A 1097 22.72 -17.26 -40.00
N ASN A 1098 22.34 -16.12 -39.41
CA ASN A 1098 23.07 -14.85 -39.50
C ASN A 1098 23.77 -14.46 -38.19
N TRP A 1099 24.16 -15.42 -37.35
CA TRP A 1099 24.67 -15.16 -36.01
C TRP A 1099 25.86 -14.18 -36.00
N GLN A 1100 26.74 -14.22 -37.01
CA GLN A 1100 27.91 -13.34 -37.10
C GLN A 1100 27.54 -11.85 -37.12
N THR A 1101 26.36 -11.48 -37.62
CA THR A 1101 25.89 -10.08 -37.66
C THR A 1101 24.86 -9.81 -36.57
N GLU A 1102 23.97 -10.76 -36.28
CA GLU A 1102 22.87 -10.56 -35.33
C GLU A 1102 23.34 -10.48 -33.87
N HIS A 1103 24.41 -11.19 -33.48
CA HIS A 1103 24.89 -11.14 -32.10
C HIS A 1103 25.38 -9.74 -31.68
N ALA A 1104 25.86 -8.93 -32.64
CA ALA A 1104 26.31 -7.56 -32.40
C ALA A 1104 25.16 -6.60 -32.05
N LYS A 1105 23.90 -7.00 -32.31
CA LYS A 1105 22.70 -6.22 -31.98
C LYS A 1105 22.16 -6.51 -30.58
N ILE A 1106 22.74 -7.48 -29.86
CA ILE A 1106 22.23 -7.89 -28.56
C ILE A 1106 22.55 -6.83 -27.51
N ILE A 1107 21.52 -6.38 -26.80
CA ILE A 1107 21.64 -5.52 -25.62
C ILE A 1107 21.34 -6.36 -24.39
N LYS A 1108 22.24 -6.30 -23.39
CA LYS A 1108 22.02 -6.88 -22.06
C LYS A 1108 21.44 -5.80 -21.14
N VAL A 1109 20.23 -6.02 -20.67
CA VAL A 1109 19.59 -5.18 -19.64
C VAL A 1109 19.96 -5.73 -18.27
N PHE A 1110 20.73 -4.95 -17.50
CA PHE A 1110 21.33 -5.39 -16.24
C PHE A 1110 20.96 -4.44 -15.08
N PRO A 1111 20.17 -4.91 -14.09
CA PRO A 1111 19.84 -4.09 -12.91
C PRO A 1111 21.08 -3.65 -12.10
N ARG A 1112 21.15 -2.35 -11.77
CA ARG A 1112 22.29 -1.75 -11.04
C ARG A 1112 22.53 -2.36 -9.67
N ASP A 1113 21.45 -2.55 -8.91
CA ASP A 1113 21.52 -3.14 -7.57
C ASP A 1113 22.00 -4.58 -7.61
N TYR A 1114 21.55 -5.35 -8.62
CA TYR A 1114 22.00 -6.73 -8.81
C TYR A 1114 23.48 -6.79 -9.22
N LYS A 1115 23.90 -5.92 -10.14
CA LYS A 1115 25.29 -5.77 -10.56
C LYS A 1115 26.20 -5.43 -9.37
N ARG A 1116 25.79 -4.47 -8.53
CA ARG A 1116 26.50 -4.12 -7.28
C ARG A 1116 26.68 -5.35 -6.38
N VAL A 1117 25.59 -6.07 -6.10
CA VAL A 1117 25.63 -7.25 -5.21
C VAL A 1117 26.51 -8.37 -5.78
N LEU A 1118 26.50 -8.58 -7.10
CA LEU A 1118 27.37 -9.59 -7.73
C LEU A 1118 28.85 -9.22 -7.60
N LEU A 1119 29.20 -7.95 -7.77
CA LEU A 1119 30.56 -7.44 -7.59
C LEU A 1119 31.01 -7.60 -6.13
N GLU A 1120 30.18 -7.18 -5.17
CA GLU A 1120 30.44 -7.35 -3.73
C GLU A 1120 30.66 -8.84 -3.36
N GLN A 1121 29.88 -9.75 -3.94
CA GLN A 1121 30.04 -11.20 -3.74
C GLN A 1121 31.30 -11.76 -4.38
N GLU A 1122 31.76 -11.20 -5.50
CA GLU A 1122 33.01 -11.59 -6.14
C GLU A 1122 34.22 -11.10 -5.34
N GLU A 1123 34.18 -9.85 -4.88
CA GLU A 1123 35.19 -9.27 -3.99
C GLU A 1123 35.29 -10.03 -2.66
N GLU A 1124 34.15 -10.38 -2.06
CA GLU A 1124 34.13 -11.17 -0.84
C GLU A 1124 34.67 -12.59 -1.06
N ARG A 1125 34.34 -13.22 -2.20
CA ARG A 1125 34.95 -14.51 -2.58
C ARG A 1125 36.45 -14.41 -2.76
N LYS A 1126 36.95 -13.33 -3.38
CA LYS A 1126 38.39 -13.05 -3.51
C LYS A 1126 39.03 -12.87 -2.13
N ARG A 1127 38.43 -12.08 -1.24
CA ARG A 1127 38.91 -11.90 0.15
C ARG A 1127 38.94 -13.21 0.94
N ILE A 1128 37.89 -14.02 0.87
CA ILE A 1128 37.85 -15.33 1.55
C ILE A 1128 38.93 -16.25 0.97
N ALA A 1129 39.10 -16.27 -0.35
CA ALA A 1129 40.15 -17.05 -1.01
C ALA A 1129 41.55 -16.58 -0.59
N GLU A 1130 41.79 -15.27 -0.51
CA GLU A 1130 43.04 -14.67 -0.03
C GLU A 1130 43.30 -14.99 1.44
N GLN A 1131 42.29 -14.91 2.31
CA GLN A 1131 42.38 -15.29 3.72
C GLN A 1131 42.65 -16.78 3.89
N LYS A 1132 42.05 -17.63 3.06
CA LYS A 1132 42.28 -19.08 3.06
C LYS A 1132 43.68 -19.41 2.58
N ALA A 1133 44.14 -18.77 1.50
CA ALA A 1133 45.51 -18.89 0.99
C ALA A 1133 46.56 -18.36 1.99
N ALA A 1134 46.24 -17.29 2.74
CA ALA A 1134 47.09 -16.76 3.80
C ALA A 1134 47.18 -17.73 4.99
N LYS A 1135 46.05 -18.35 5.41
CA LYS A 1135 46.05 -19.39 6.45
C LYS A 1135 46.81 -20.65 6.02
N GLU A 1136 46.69 -21.07 4.76
CA GLU A 1136 47.44 -22.21 4.22
C GLU A 1136 48.95 -21.93 4.13
N LYS A 1137 49.36 -20.70 3.77
CA LYS A 1137 50.78 -20.27 3.81
C LYS A 1137 51.37 -20.28 5.23
N VAL A 1138 50.60 -19.87 6.23
CA VAL A 1138 51.02 -19.93 7.65
C VAL A 1138 51.16 -21.38 8.11
N CYS A 1139 50.25 -22.28 7.71
CA CYS A 1139 50.38 -23.71 8.00
C CYS A 1139 51.58 -24.38 7.30
N SER A 1140 51.90 -24.00 6.05
CA SER A 1140 53.05 -24.56 5.33
C SER A 1140 54.41 -24.11 5.86
N ASN A 1141 54.49 -22.93 6.50
CA ASN A 1141 55.73 -22.45 7.11
C ASN A 1141 56.01 -23.08 8.49
N VAL A 1142 54.98 -23.58 9.18
CA VAL A 1142 55.15 -24.29 10.47
C VAL A 1142 55.72 -25.70 10.29
N HIS A 1143 55.65 -26.30 9.09
CA HIS A 1143 56.23 -27.62 8.79
C HIS A 1143 57.67 -27.59 8.22
N LYS A 1144 58.29 -26.41 8.11
CA LYS A 1144 59.71 -26.27 7.68
C LYS A 1144 60.68 -25.84 8.78
N CYS A 1145 60.23 -25.79 10.03
CA CYS A 1145 61.08 -25.50 11.19
C CYS A 1145 60.91 -26.57 12.28
N VAL A 1146 61.30 -27.81 11.99
CA VAL A 1146 61.66 -28.78 13.03
C VAL A 1146 62.95 -29.46 12.58
N ASP A 1147 64.06 -28.86 12.96
CA ASP A 1147 65.39 -29.46 12.93
C ASP A 1147 65.52 -30.35 14.18
N PRO A 1148 65.78 -31.66 14.08
CA PRO A 1148 65.93 -32.53 15.23
C PRO A 1148 67.38 -32.47 15.68
N HIS A 1149 67.69 -31.75 16.76
CA HIS A 1149 68.78 -31.97 17.74
C HIS A 1149 69.19 -30.66 18.43
N GLY A 1150 69.01 -30.54 19.77
CA GLY A 1150 69.68 -29.48 20.54
C GLY A 1150 68.98 -29.02 21.84
N TYR A 1151 69.23 -29.76 22.93
CA TYR A 1151 69.27 -29.37 24.36
C TYR A 1151 69.06 -27.89 24.80
N PHE A 1152 68.17 -27.63 25.78
CA PHE A 1152 68.48 -27.36 27.22
C PHE A 1152 67.31 -26.69 28.00
N SER A 1153 67.00 -27.32 29.14
CA SER A 1153 66.36 -26.92 30.42
C SER A 1153 65.69 -25.56 30.70
N SER A 1154 64.58 -25.70 31.44
CA SER A 1154 64.17 -25.00 32.70
C SER A 1154 63.74 -23.52 32.65
N LEU A 1155 62.46 -23.27 32.97
CA LEU A 1155 61.99 -22.66 34.24
C LEU A 1155 60.48 -22.32 34.20
N VAL A 1156 59.75 -22.85 35.20
CA VAL A 1156 58.64 -22.24 35.97
C VAL A 1156 57.22 -22.08 35.36
N SER A 1157 56.39 -23.08 35.74
CA SER A 1157 55.05 -23.05 36.37
C SER A 1157 53.76 -22.63 35.62
N PRO A 1158 52.61 -23.26 35.95
CA PRO A 1158 51.37 -23.20 35.18
C PRO A 1158 50.28 -22.34 35.85
N SER A 1159 49.47 -21.61 35.08
CA SER A 1159 48.09 -21.32 35.49
C SER A 1159 47.16 -21.03 34.30
N PHE A 1160 46.22 -21.95 34.17
CA PHE A 1160 44.84 -21.84 33.68
C PHE A 1160 44.53 -21.27 32.29
N CYS A 1161 44.31 -22.24 31.39
CA CYS A 1161 43.49 -22.18 30.21
C CYS A 1161 42.03 -22.49 30.56
N THR A 1162 41.07 -21.73 30.04
CA THR A 1162 39.75 -22.19 29.54
C THR A 1162 39.08 -20.99 28.86
N GLN A 1163 39.28 -20.84 27.56
CA GLN A 1163 38.44 -21.34 26.48
C GLN A 1163 37.06 -20.66 26.39
N TRP A 1164 37.01 -19.85 25.33
CA TRP A 1164 35.84 -19.25 24.71
C TRP A 1164 34.96 -20.31 24.04
N VAL A 1165 33.65 -20.14 24.21
CA VAL A 1165 32.62 -20.33 23.17
C VAL A 1165 31.78 -19.07 23.15
#